data_AF-A0A932MHC3-F1
#
_entry.id   AF-A0A932MHC3-F1
#
_cell.length_a   1.000
_cell.length_b   1.000
_cell.length_c   1.000
_cell.angle_alpha   90.00
_cell.angle_beta   90.00
_cell.angle_gamma   90.00
#
_symmetry.space_group_name_H-M   'P 1'
#
loop_
_entity.id
_entity.type
_entity.pdbx_description
1 polymer ?
#
loop_
_entity_poly.entity_id
_entity_poly.type
_entity_poly.pdbx_seq_one_letter_code
_entity_poly.pdbx_strand_id
1 'polypeptide(L)'
;METDVITELWQDRALLPRVPVATYRLQFSRAFTFSAARQMVPYLEALGVSDVYASSYLAARPGSLHGYDIADHNRLNPEIGTEEDYERFVAALQDRGMGQILDVIPNHMGIAASCNPWWNDVLENGPSSAYAEFFDIDWDPLKSQLANKVLLPILGDQYGRVLENQELALEYADGAFHLRYQETRLPIAPRSTTLILGHRLESLTATLGEADPHLQEYQSIITALTNLPGRSETAPDRVRERMREKEVIRRRLARLVEACGPVRASIEETVRIFDGKRGDPRSFDPLDRLLDDQAYRLADWRVAAEEINYRRFFDINELAAIRMENPAVFRETHRLILQLVAEGKVTGLRLDHPDGLFDPPRYFLALQRERLAHVACARFDQQGGVAEPDRDAAVAVALQRFDATCQPDPAKAGCPPLYLLAEKILARGERLPIHWAIHGTTGYEFLTLVGGLFVDTSHEKAMTAACTAFAGQRTPYADLVHESKQLILQVSMSSELNVLGHALSRLAERDRHSRDFTLNSLTHALREVIACFPVYRTYIDGRSPEVTLQDRACVEVAVAFAKRRNPATNVSVFDFVRDVLLLRYPENADEAYREAQLAFVQKFQQVTAPVTAKGVEDTACYRYNRLVSLNEVGGEPDRFGISVEEFHRQCLSRQEKWPDGLSATSTHDTKRSEDVRSRIHVLSEIPREWRAAVGRWHRWNRRHASEVDGRPAPDRNDEYLLYQTLVGAWPLGPMGQEEVAAFTARMAPRTGPRTSSGVSEPPRVPRSRVTRVWSCSRSTNSRCSRLRLASSDRRMAGVASSRSPGARRTFVPTWTAVLSSRSVRPRFSSDRPSPYEGAVSK
;
A
#
# COMPACT_ATOMS: atom_id res chain seq x y z
N MET A 1 -46.50 -16.30 -1.22
CA MET A 1 -45.78 -15.49 -0.21
C MET A 1 -44.27 -15.46 -0.48
N GLU A 2 -43.58 -16.60 -0.64
CA GLU A 2 -42.13 -16.64 -0.96
C GLU A 2 -41.74 -15.98 -2.31
N THR A 3 -42.63 -15.95 -3.30
CA THR A 3 -42.32 -15.43 -4.65
C THR A 3 -42.44 -13.90 -4.76
N ASP A 4 -43.23 -13.26 -3.89
CA ASP A 4 -43.48 -11.82 -3.93
C ASP A 4 -42.33 -11.03 -3.30
N VAL A 5 -41.91 -11.37 -2.08
CA VAL A 5 -40.90 -10.62 -1.32
C VAL A 5 -39.56 -10.54 -2.06
N ILE A 6 -39.16 -11.62 -2.74
CA ILE A 6 -37.90 -11.63 -3.49
C ILE A 6 -38.01 -10.77 -4.76
N THR A 7 -39.16 -10.77 -5.43
CA THR A 7 -39.37 -9.94 -6.64
C THR A 7 -39.51 -8.46 -6.26
N GLU A 8 -40.17 -8.17 -5.14
CA GLU A 8 -40.26 -6.83 -4.53
C GLU A 8 -38.90 -6.32 -4.05
N LEU A 9 -38.03 -7.18 -3.51
CA LEU A 9 -36.66 -6.83 -3.13
C LEU A 9 -35.89 -6.24 -4.32
N TRP A 10 -35.90 -6.88 -5.49
CA TRP A 10 -35.17 -6.40 -6.68
C TRP A 10 -35.77 -5.15 -7.33
N GLN A 11 -37.06 -4.87 -7.11
CA GLN A 11 -37.70 -3.62 -7.52
C GLN A 11 -37.48 -2.50 -6.50
N ASP A 12 -36.78 -2.81 -5.40
CA ASP A 12 -36.67 -1.90 -4.30
C ASP A 12 -35.58 -0.85 -4.47
N ARG A 13 -35.97 0.41 -4.29
CA ARG A 13 -35.04 1.53 -4.28
C ARG A 13 -33.99 1.45 -3.17
N ALA A 14 -34.24 0.74 -2.07
CA ALA A 14 -33.26 0.53 -0.99
C ALA A 14 -32.17 -0.50 -1.35
N LEU A 15 -32.38 -1.31 -2.39
CA LEU A 15 -31.34 -2.15 -3.00
C LEU A 15 -30.55 -1.42 -4.09
N LEU A 16 -31.01 -0.24 -4.55
CA LEU A 16 -30.21 0.55 -5.47
C LEU A 16 -29.06 1.20 -4.71
N PRO A 17 -27.80 1.04 -5.18
CA PRO A 17 -26.67 1.69 -4.56
C PRO A 17 -26.82 3.21 -4.69
N ARG A 18 -26.40 3.95 -3.65
CA ARG A 18 -26.18 5.39 -3.77
C ARG A 18 -24.92 5.62 -4.59
N VAL A 19 -25.08 5.89 -5.88
CA VAL A 19 -23.98 6.29 -6.76
C VAL A 19 -23.71 7.79 -6.56
N PRO A 20 -22.47 8.19 -6.21
CA PRO A 20 -22.12 9.60 -6.04
C PRO A 20 -22.10 10.34 -7.38
N VAL A 21 -22.47 11.62 -7.38
CA VAL A 21 -22.29 12.53 -8.52
C VAL A 21 -20.90 13.17 -8.49
N ALA A 22 -20.44 13.56 -7.31
CA ALA A 22 -19.12 14.16 -7.10
C ALA A 22 -18.59 13.78 -5.71
N THR A 23 -17.37 13.27 -5.67
CA THR A 23 -16.72 12.84 -4.43
C THR A 23 -15.62 13.82 -4.00
N TYR A 24 -15.46 14.02 -2.69
CA TYR A 24 -14.37 14.82 -2.13
C TYR A 24 -13.54 14.00 -1.14
N ARG A 25 -12.26 13.76 -1.44
CA ARG A 25 -11.37 12.97 -0.60
C ARG A 25 -10.95 13.74 0.66
N LEU A 26 -11.31 13.23 1.83
CA LEU A 26 -10.86 13.74 3.14
C LEU A 26 -9.80 12.80 3.75
N GLN A 27 -8.66 13.36 4.16
CA GLN A 27 -7.57 12.63 4.82
C GLN A 27 -7.69 12.79 6.34
N PHE A 28 -8.32 11.84 7.01
CA PHE A 28 -8.47 11.84 8.45
C PHE A 28 -7.17 11.48 9.17
N SER A 29 -6.91 12.18 10.27
CA SER A 29 -5.80 11.94 11.20
C SER A 29 -6.04 12.71 12.49
N ARG A 30 -5.12 12.63 13.46
CA ARG A 30 -5.13 13.54 14.62
C ARG A 30 -5.11 15.04 14.27
N ALA A 31 -4.63 15.39 13.07
CA ALA A 31 -4.59 16.77 12.59
C ALA A 31 -5.88 17.20 11.86
N PHE A 32 -6.70 16.24 11.43
CA PHE A 32 -7.96 16.48 10.73
C PHE A 32 -9.00 15.44 11.19
N THR A 33 -9.76 15.82 12.22
CA THR A 33 -10.67 14.97 12.99
C THR A 33 -12.10 14.95 12.42
N PHE A 34 -12.99 14.10 12.95
CA PHE A 34 -14.42 14.15 12.62
C PHE A 34 -15.05 15.52 12.89
N SER A 35 -14.65 16.15 13.99
CA SER A 35 -15.10 17.51 14.33
C SER A 35 -14.65 18.56 13.29
N ALA A 36 -13.44 18.43 12.74
CA ALA A 36 -12.97 19.31 11.66
C ALA A 36 -13.70 19.02 10.33
N ALA A 37 -13.89 17.74 9.99
CA ALA A 37 -14.63 17.33 8.80
C ALA A 37 -16.08 17.84 8.83
N ARG A 38 -16.76 17.76 9.98
CA ARG A 38 -18.11 18.30 10.20
C ARG A 38 -18.18 19.80 9.90
N GLN A 39 -17.16 20.57 10.27
CA GLN A 39 -17.12 22.02 9.99
C GLN A 39 -16.98 22.33 8.49
N MET A 40 -16.43 21.40 7.70
CA MET A 40 -16.31 21.55 6.24
C MET A 40 -17.59 21.21 5.49
N VAL A 41 -18.52 20.45 6.09
CA VAL A 41 -19.72 19.96 5.40
C VAL A 41 -20.52 21.08 4.70
N PRO A 42 -20.80 22.25 5.31
CA PRO A 42 -21.49 23.34 4.61
C PRO A 42 -20.73 23.88 3.39
N TYR A 43 -19.40 23.88 3.45
CA TYR A 43 -18.57 24.27 2.31
C TYR A 43 -18.63 23.23 1.19
N LEU A 44 -18.59 21.94 1.53
CA LEU A 44 -18.66 20.85 0.55
C LEU A 44 -20.01 20.83 -0.18
N GLU A 45 -21.11 21.07 0.54
CA GLU A 45 -22.44 21.26 -0.04
C GLU A 45 -22.45 22.45 -1.02
N ALA A 46 -21.94 23.62 -0.60
CA ALA A 46 -21.86 24.81 -1.45
C ALA A 46 -20.96 24.61 -2.69
N LEU A 47 -19.94 23.74 -2.59
CA LEU A 47 -19.09 23.35 -3.71
C LEU A 47 -19.78 22.40 -4.70
N GLY A 48 -20.89 21.74 -4.30
CA GLY A 48 -21.63 20.78 -5.11
C GLY A 48 -21.16 19.32 -4.94
N VAL A 49 -20.44 19.02 -3.84
CA VAL A 49 -20.04 17.64 -3.51
C VAL A 49 -21.26 16.85 -3.06
N SER A 50 -21.48 15.66 -3.63
CA SER A 50 -22.58 14.79 -3.21
C SER A 50 -22.17 13.85 -2.08
N ASP A 51 -20.91 13.41 -2.07
CA ASP A 51 -20.44 12.37 -1.16
C ASP A 51 -19.01 12.67 -0.68
N VAL A 52 -18.79 12.49 0.63
CA VAL A 52 -17.43 12.50 1.17
C VAL A 52 -16.76 11.17 0.83
N TYR A 53 -15.55 11.21 0.29
CA TYR A 53 -14.69 10.03 0.19
C TYR A 53 -13.71 10.06 1.36
N ALA A 54 -14.03 9.37 2.44
CA ALA A 54 -13.23 9.32 3.66
C ALA A 54 -12.03 8.39 3.50
N SER A 55 -10.82 8.81 3.90
CA SER A 55 -9.76 7.85 4.27
C SER A 55 -10.23 6.96 5.41
N SER A 56 -9.55 5.85 5.63
CA SER A 56 -9.93 4.98 6.73
C SER A 56 -9.81 5.72 8.06
N TYR A 57 -10.84 5.57 8.87
CA TYR A 57 -10.91 6.09 10.23
C TYR A 57 -11.02 4.97 11.27
N LEU A 58 -10.77 3.72 10.86
CA LEU A 58 -10.63 2.60 11.77
C LEU A 58 -9.32 2.72 12.57
N ALA A 59 -9.28 2.07 13.72
CA ALA A 59 -8.14 2.14 14.63
C ALA A 59 -6.86 1.64 13.93
N ALA A 60 -5.96 2.58 13.68
CA ALA A 60 -4.65 2.36 13.11
C ALA A 60 -3.57 2.45 14.20
N ARG A 61 -2.31 2.24 13.81
CA ARG A 61 -1.19 2.49 14.72
C ARG A 61 -1.26 3.92 15.30
N PRO A 62 -1.00 4.11 16.60
CA PRO A 62 -0.91 5.44 17.20
C PRO A 62 0.02 6.38 16.42
N GLY A 63 -0.40 7.62 16.23
CA GLY A 63 0.29 8.63 15.45
C GLY A 63 0.21 8.45 13.93
N SER A 64 -0.55 7.49 13.41
CA SER A 64 -0.76 7.33 11.96
C SER A 64 -1.38 8.59 11.35
N LEU A 65 -0.84 9.01 10.21
CA LEU A 65 -1.31 10.17 9.45
C LEU A 65 -2.20 9.78 8.25
N HIS A 66 -2.40 8.47 8.02
CA HIS A 66 -3.03 7.97 6.80
C HIS A 66 -4.03 6.83 7.03
N GLY A 67 -3.92 6.06 8.12
CA GLY A 67 -4.90 5.03 8.48
C GLY A 67 -4.85 3.74 7.66
N TYR A 68 -3.72 3.45 6.99
CA TYR A 68 -3.53 2.19 6.22
C TYR A 68 -2.89 1.09 7.06
N ASP A 69 -2.27 1.45 8.19
CA ASP A 69 -1.68 0.58 9.19
C ASP A 69 -2.73 0.19 10.26
N ILE A 70 -3.82 -0.44 9.82
CA ILE A 70 -4.95 -0.84 10.68
C ILE A 70 -4.49 -1.81 11.77
N ALA A 71 -4.71 -1.43 13.02
CA ALA A 71 -4.41 -2.25 14.19
C ALA A 71 -5.64 -3.01 14.68
N ASP A 72 -6.84 -2.45 14.47
CA ASP A 72 -8.12 -3.06 14.86
C ASP A 72 -9.24 -2.60 13.89
N HIS A 73 -9.82 -3.56 13.17
CA HIS A 73 -10.90 -3.32 12.22
C HIS A 73 -12.25 -2.96 12.89
N ASN A 74 -12.38 -3.26 14.18
CA ASN A 74 -13.65 -3.24 14.90
C ASN A 74 -13.78 -2.07 15.87
N ARG A 75 -12.96 -1.03 15.66
CA ARG A 75 -12.95 0.17 16.50
C ARG A 75 -12.66 1.41 15.66
N LEU A 76 -13.34 2.52 15.93
CA LEU A 76 -12.98 3.84 15.40
C LEU A 76 -11.64 4.30 15.99
N ASN A 77 -10.85 5.03 15.21
CA ASN A 77 -9.57 5.54 15.66
C ASN A 77 -9.76 6.64 16.72
N PRO A 78 -9.29 6.44 17.96
CA PRO A 78 -9.48 7.41 19.04
C PRO A 78 -8.72 8.73 18.80
N GLU A 79 -7.71 8.75 17.93
CA GLU A 79 -7.01 9.99 17.55
C GLU A 79 -7.81 10.86 16.57
N ILE A 80 -8.78 10.28 15.84
CA ILE A 80 -9.62 10.99 14.87
C ILE A 80 -10.87 11.57 15.55
N GLY A 81 -11.36 10.92 16.61
CA GLY A 81 -12.47 11.43 17.42
C GLY A 81 -13.18 10.33 18.21
N THR A 82 -14.17 10.73 18.99
CA THR A 82 -15.05 9.81 19.72
C THR A 82 -16.17 9.27 18.81
N GLU A 83 -16.88 8.24 19.27
CA GLU A 83 -18.12 7.78 18.60
C GLU A 83 -19.14 8.93 18.47
N GLU A 84 -19.25 9.79 19.50
CA GLU A 84 -20.14 10.95 19.45
C GLU A 84 -19.72 11.98 18.39
N ASP A 85 -18.42 12.22 18.22
CA ASP A 85 -17.92 13.08 17.15
C ASP A 85 -18.26 12.51 15.76
N TYR A 86 -18.14 11.18 15.61
CA TYR A 86 -18.50 10.48 14.39
C TYR A 86 -19.99 10.59 14.10
N GLU A 87 -20.87 10.35 15.07
CA GLU A 87 -22.32 10.48 14.92
C GLU A 87 -22.72 11.90 14.52
N ARG A 88 -22.13 12.92 15.14
CA ARG A 88 -22.40 14.33 14.77
C ARG A 88 -21.92 14.67 13.37
N PHE A 89 -20.82 14.05 12.91
CA PHE A 89 -20.35 14.21 11.54
C PHE A 89 -21.29 13.54 10.53
N VAL A 90 -21.70 12.30 10.79
CA VAL A 90 -22.65 11.56 9.97
C VAL A 90 -23.99 12.29 9.89
N ALA A 91 -24.54 12.74 11.02
CA ALA A 91 -25.78 13.52 11.05
C ALA A 91 -25.68 14.79 10.18
N ALA A 92 -24.56 15.50 10.23
CA ALA A 92 -24.36 16.70 9.41
C ALA A 92 -24.36 16.42 7.90
N LEU A 93 -23.85 15.26 7.48
CA LEU A 93 -23.92 14.79 6.08
C LEU A 93 -25.36 14.42 5.71
N GLN A 94 -26.03 13.64 6.55
CA GLN A 94 -27.40 13.16 6.32
C GLN A 94 -28.41 14.31 6.24
N ASP A 95 -28.28 15.32 7.12
CA ASP A 95 -29.10 16.54 7.12
C ASP A 95 -29.06 17.30 5.78
N ARG A 96 -28.02 17.07 4.97
CA ARG A 96 -27.80 17.69 3.66
C ARG A 96 -27.96 16.72 2.49
N GLY A 97 -28.42 15.49 2.76
CA GLY A 97 -28.54 14.44 1.75
C GLY A 97 -27.20 14.00 1.16
N MET A 98 -26.09 14.25 1.86
CA MET A 98 -24.75 13.80 1.46
C MET A 98 -24.50 12.37 1.94
N GLY A 99 -23.79 11.58 1.14
CA GLY A 99 -23.35 10.24 1.52
C GLY A 99 -21.85 10.18 1.85
N GLN A 100 -21.38 8.97 2.11
CA GLN A 100 -19.98 8.73 2.46
C GLN A 100 -19.47 7.43 1.84
N ILE A 101 -18.31 7.51 1.19
CA ILE A 101 -17.52 6.38 0.74
C ILE A 101 -16.37 6.17 1.73
N LEU A 102 -16.30 4.99 2.34
CA LEU A 102 -15.22 4.62 3.26
C LEU A 102 -14.10 3.89 2.53
N ASP A 103 -12.85 4.31 2.76
CA ASP A 103 -11.66 3.55 2.39
C ASP A 103 -11.47 2.32 3.30
N VAL A 104 -11.45 1.13 2.71
CA VAL A 104 -11.32 -0.16 3.40
C VAL A 104 -10.02 -0.82 3.01
N ILE A 105 -9.28 -1.34 4.00
CA ILE A 105 -7.97 -1.98 3.82
C ILE A 105 -8.10 -3.49 4.09
N PRO A 106 -8.43 -4.32 3.09
CA PRO A 106 -8.67 -5.75 3.28
C PRO A 106 -7.41 -6.62 3.17
N ASN A 107 -6.32 -6.10 2.60
CA ASN A 107 -5.17 -6.94 2.30
C ASN A 107 -4.25 -7.20 3.51
N HIS A 108 -4.19 -6.26 4.45
CA HIS A 108 -3.15 -6.25 5.47
C HIS A 108 -3.55 -5.46 6.73
N MET A 109 -2.79 -5.67 7.80
CA MET A 109 -2.90 -4.95 9.07
C MET A 109 -1.54 -4.41 9.52
N GLY A 110 -1.55 -3.29 10.23
CA GLY A 110 -0.38 -2.76 10.93
C GLY A 110 0.00 -3.63 12.12
N ILE A 111 1.28 -3.97 12.23
CA ILE A 111 1.83 -4.86 13.29
C ILE A 111 2.98 -4.22 14.08
N ALA A 112 3.29 -2.95 13.82
CA ALA A 112 4.36 -2.23 14.49
C ALA A 112 4.03 -1.90 15.96
N ALA A 113 5.07 -1.77 16.78
CA ALA A 113 4.98 -1.29 18.17
C ALA A 113 3.90 -2.00 19.02
N SER A 114 3.65 -3.28 18.74
CA SER A 114 2.69 -4.11 19.48
C SER A 114 1.26 -3.57 19.51
N CYS A 115 0.87 -2.70 18.56
CA CYS A 115 -0.46 -2.10 18.55
C CYS A 115 -1.57 -3.08 18.18
N ASN A 116 -1.23 -4.21 17.55
CA ASN A 116 -2.18 -5.18 17.00
C ASN A 116 -2.36 -6.38 17.95
N PRO A 117 -3.54 -6.55 18.56
CA PRO A 117 -3.78 -7.62 19.52
C PRO A 117 -3.74 -9.01 18.89
N TRP A 118 -4.19 -9.17 17.64
CA TRP A 118 -4.18 -10.46 16.95
C TRP A 118 -2.75 -10.89 16.64
N TRP A 119 -1.92 -9.97 16.14
CA TRP A 119 -0.52 -10.25 15.88
C TRP A 119 0.23 -10.60 17.18
N ASN A 120 0.00 -9.86 18.26
CA ASN A 120 0.59 -10.17 19.56
C ASN A 120 0.19 -11.58 20.05
N ASP A 121 -1.07 -12.00 19.86
CA ASP A 121 -1.49 -13.36 20.23
C ASP A 121 -0.78 -14.43 19.39
N VAL A 122 -0.54 -14.17 18.09
CA VAL A 122 0.29 -15.03 17.22
C VAL A 122 1.73 -15.09 17.72
N LEU A 123 2.33 -13.97 18.10
CA LEU A 123 3.70 -13.93 18.64
C LEU A 123 3.82 -14.65 19.99
N GLU A 124 2.76 -14.68 20.79
CA GLU A 124 2.72 -15.38 22.07
C GLU A 124 2.50 -16.90 21.92
N ASN A 125 1.67 -17.31 20.95
CA ASN A 125 1.15 -18.68 20.87
C ASN A 125 1.56 -19.46 19.62
N GLY A 126 2.22 -18.83 18.65
CA GLY A 126 2.64 -19.46 17.41
C GLY A 126 1.46 -20.06 16.62
N PRO A 127 1.66 -21.22 15.99
CA PRO A 127 0.59 -21.94 15.27
C PRO A 127 -0.67 -22.23 16.10
N SER A 128 -0.55 -22.34 17.43
CA SER A 128 -1.70 -22.54 18.34
C SER A 128 -2.45 -21.27 18.69
N SER A 129 -2.17 -20.12 18.06
CA SER A 129 -2.97 -18.90 18.20
C SER A 129 -4.34 -19.06 17.52
N ALA A 130 -5.37 -18.46 18.11
CA ALA A 130 -6.70 -18.36 17.47
C ALA A 130 -6.65 -17.53 16.18
N TYR A 131 -5.62 -16.70 16.01
CA TYR A 131 -5.41 -15.81 14.87
C TYR A 131 -4.27 -16.28 13.95
N ALA A 132 -3.68 -17.47 14.18
CA ALA A 132 -2.59 -17.99 13.34
C ALA A 132 -3.01 -18.10 11.86
N GLU A 133 -4.26 -18.49 11.60
CA GLU A 133 -4.83 -18.59 10.25
C GLU A 133 -5.33 -17.25 9.69
N PHE A 134 -5.32 -16.18 10.48
CA PHE A 134 -5.75 -14.86 10.01
C PHE A 134 -4.68 -14.20 9.16
N PHE A 135 -3.42 -14.44 9.48
CA PHE A 135 -2.26 -13.90 8.76
C PHE A 135 -1.70 -14.93 7.78
N ASP A 136 -1.10 -14.44 6.71
CA ASP A 136 -0.47 -15.27 5.68
C ASP A 136 1.00 -15.56 6.05
N ILE A 137 1.18 -16.53 6.96
CA ILE A 137 2.47 -16.97 7.51
C ILE A 137 2.85 -18.33 6.94
N ASP A 138 4.08 -18.45 6.45
CA ASP A 138 4.73 -19.73 6.14
C ASP A 138 5.36 -20.30 7.43
N TRP A 139 4.66 -21.26 8.02
CA TRP A 139 5.06 -21.92 9.27
C TRP A 139 6.09 -23.04 9.08
N ASP A 140 6.34 -23.45 7.83
CA ASP A 140 7.36 -24.45 7.48
C ASP A 140 8.33 -23.89 6.42
N PRO A 141 9.02 -22.77 6.72
CA PRO A 141 9.93 -22.15 5.78
C PRO A 141 11.22 -22.99 5.63
N LEU A 142 11.98 -22.71 4.58
CA LEU A 142 13.20 -23.44 4.21
C LEU A 142 14.23 -23.57 5.33
N LYS A 143 14.35 -22.52 6.14
CA LYS A 143 15.25 -22.51 7.27
C LYS A 143 14.56 -23.25 8.40
N SER A 144 14.97 -24.49 8.65
CA SER A 144 14.39 -25.33 9.71
C SER A 144 14.38 -24.68 11.10
N GLN A 145 15.29 -23.75 11.38
CA GLN A 145 15.31 -22.94 12.61
C GLN A 145 14.10 -21.99 12.74
N LEU A 146 13.41 -21.68 11.65
CA LEU A 146 12.19 -20.87 11.58
C LEU A 146 10.91 -21.72 11.56
N ALA A 147 11.01 -23.06 11.59
CA ALA A 147 9.83 -23.91 11.68
C ALA A 147 8.99 -23.53 12.92
N ASN A 148 7.69 -23.29 12.71
CA ASN A 148 6.75 -22.82 13.73
C ASN A 148 7.14 -21.50 14.42
N LYS A 149 7.94 -20.64 13.76
CA LYS A 149 8.32 -19.31 14.25
C LYS A 149 8.04 -18.22 13.23
N VAL A 150 7.75 -17.02 13.70
CA VAL A 150 7.67 -15.81 12.88
C VAL A 150 9.01 -15.08 12.89
N LEU A 151 9.61 -14.80 11.73
CA LEU A 151 10.79 -13.93 11.67
C LEU A 151 10.37 -12.47 11.83
N LEU A 152 10.89 -11.77 12.85
CA LEU A 152 10.64 -10.36 13.12
C LEU A 152 11.90 -9.51 12.82
N PRO A 153 12.02 -8.93 11.62
CA PRO A 153 13.17 -8.12 11.22
C PRO A 153 13.04 -6.67 11.71
N ILE A 154 13.05 -6.48 13.04
CA ILE A 154 12.84 -5.18 13.70
C ILE A 154 14.12 -4.59 14.32
N LEU A 155 15.20 -5.36 14.41
CA LEU A 155 16.41 -4.91 15.10
C LEU A 155 17.22 -3.93 14.25
N GLY A 156 17.75 -2.89 14.88
CA GLY A 156 18.59 -1.87 14.25
C GLY A 156 20.02 -2.32 13.91
N ASP A 157 20.51 -3.39 14.56
CA ASP A 157 21.81 -4.02 14.34
C ASP A 157 21.68 -5.56 14.53
N GLN A 158 22.79 -6.28 14.40
CA GLN A 158 22.87 -7.72 14.60
C GLN A 158 22.42 -8.13 16.01
N TYR A 159 21.63 -9.21 16.07
CA TYR A 159 21.01 -9.74 17.30
C TYR A 159 21.94 -9.76 18.52
N GLY A 160 23.12 -10.38 18.41
CA GLY A 160 24.05 -10.48 19.54
C GLY A 160 24.51 -9.13 20.09
N ARG A 161 24.72 -8.14 19.21
CA ARG A 161 25.09 -6.77 19.64
C ARG A 161 23.93 -6.09 20.38
N VAL A 162 22.73 -6.22 19.85
CA VAL A 162 21.52 -5.63 20.44
C VAL A 162 21.24 -6.24 21.82
N LEU A 163 21.41 -7.57 21.94
CA LEU A 163 21.30 -8.30 23.20
C LEU A 163 22.37 -7.82 24.21
N GLU A 164 23.65 -7.88 23.84
CA GLU A 164 24.77 -7.53 24.73
C GLU A 164 24.84 -6.04 25.09
N ASN A 165 24.22 -5.18 24.26
CA ASN A 165 24.06 -3.76 24.55
C ASN A 165 22.92 -3.45 25.54
N GLN A 166 22.15 -4.47 25.97
CA GLN A 166 20.95 -4.34 26.81
C GLN A 166 19.84 -3.52 26.16
N GLU A 167 19.74 -3.56 24.83
CA GLU A 167 18.62 -2.95 24.10
C GLU A 167 17.37 -3.83 24.15
N LEU A 168 17.54 -5.14 24.38
CA LEU A 168 16.49 -6.09 24.72
C LEU A 168 16.40 -6.20 26.24
N ALA A 169 15.25 -5.89 26.81
CA ALA A 169 15.03 -5.97 28.26
C ALA A 169 13.78 -6.80 28.58
N LEU A 170 13.89 -7.68 29.57
CA LEU A 170 12.77 -8.47 30.05
C LEU A 170 11.95 -7.63 31.04
N GLU A 171 10.62 -7.70 30.95
CA GLU A 171 9.72 -6.94 31.81
C GLU A 171 8.59 -7.83 32.31
N TYR A 172 8.23 -7.68 33.59
CA TYR A 172 7.04 -8.29 34.16
C TYR A 172 5.94 -7.24 34.32
N ALA A 173 4.73 -7.53 33.84
CA ALA A 173 3.54 -6.78 34.23
C ALA A 173 2.28 -7.66 34.14
N ASP A 174 1.34 -7.44 35.06
CA ASP A 174 -0.01 -8.02 35.03
C ASP A 174 -0.03 -9.56 34.86
N GLY A 175 0.89 -10.25 35.54
CA GLY A 175 0.98 -11.71 35.48
C GLY A 175 1.64 -12.28 34.22
N ALA A 176 2.26 -11.45 33.38
CA ALA A 176 2.93 -11.87 32.15
C ALA A 176 4.30 -11.21 31.97
N PHE A 177 5.17 -11.90 31.23
CA PHE A 177 6.49 -11.40 30.85
C PHE A 177 6.49 -10.92 29.41
N HIS A 178 7.26 -9.85 29.17
CA HIS A 178 7.39 -9.23 27.87
C HIS A 178 8.84 -8.88 27.60
N LEU A 179 9.24 -8.91 26.34
CA LEU A 179 10.51 -8.37 25.89
C LEU A 179 10.29 -6.97 25.33
N ARG A 180 10.96 -5.98 25.90
CA ARG A 180 10.98 -4.61 25.39
C ARG A 180 12.16 -4.40 24.45
N TYR A 181 11.88 -3.86 23.27
CA TYR A 181 12.87 -3.32 22.34
C TYR A 181 12.39 -1.95 21.85
N GLN A 182 13.06 -0.88 22.29
CA GLN A 182 12.60 0.51 22.08
C GLN A 182 11.14 0.66 22.57
N GLU A 183 10.23 1.16 21.72
CA GLU A 183 8.79 1.23 22.01
C GLU A 183 8.02 -0.10 21.83
N THR A 184 8.64 -1.12 21.23
CA THR A 184 7.98 -2.41 20.97
C THR A 184 8.02 -3.30 22.20
N ARG A 185 6.88 -3.92 22.54
CA ARG A 185 6.72 -4.84 23.67
C ARG A 185 6.21 -6.19 23.19
N LEU A 186 7.10 -7.17 23.09
CA LEU A 186 6.78 -8.49 22.56
C LEU A 186 6.38 -9.44 23.70
N PRO A 187 5.36 -10.28 23.53
CA PRO A 187 4.97 -11.23 24.57
C PRO A 187 6.02 -12.34 24.73
N ILE A 188 6.16 -12.87 25.95
CA ILE A 188 6.87 -14.14 26.19
C ILE A 188 5.85 -15.27 26.20
N ALA A 189 6.15 -16.35 25.47
CA ALA A 189 5.28 -17.51 25.39
C ALA A 189 5.00 -18.09 26.80
N PRO A 190 3.74 -18.40 27.16
CA PRO A 190 3.37 -18.82 28.51
C PRO A 190 4.22 -19.98 29.05
N ARG A 191 4.41 -21.04 28.26
CA ARG A 191 5.21 -22.20 28.69
C ARG A 191 6.69 -21.84 28.93
N SER A 192 7.25 -20.91 28.15
CA SER A 192 8.64 -20.44 28.32
C SER A 192 8.83 -19.61 29.59
N THR A 193 7.75 -19.09 30.18
CA THR A 193 7.78 -18.41 31.50
C THR A 193 8.29 -19.34 32.62
N THR A 194 8.21 -20.66 32.44
CA THR A 194 8.81 -21.63 33.37
C THR A 194 10.33 -21.47 33.51
N LEU A 195 11.03 -21.02 32.46
CA LEU A 195 12.47 -20.73 32.51
C LEU A 195 12.79 -19.56 33.44
N ILE A 196 11.91 -18.57 33.48
CA ILE A 196 12.04 -17.40 34.35
C ILE A 196 11.67 -17.81 35.78
N LEU A 197 10.46 -18.34 35.98
CA LEU A 197 9.96 -18.65 37.32
C LEU A 197 10.77 -19.75 38.02
N GLY A 198 11.32 -20.70 37.26
CA GLY A 198 12.17 -21.77 37.79
C GLY A 198 13.59 -21.33 38.15
N HIS A 199 14.10 -20.21 37.61
CA HIS A 199 15.52 -19.84 37.71
C HIS A 199 16.00 -19.67 39.15
N ARG A 200 15.17 -19.08 40.02
CA ARG A 200 15.47 -18.83 41.43
C ARG A 200 14.59 -19.62 42.39
N LEU A 201 13.97 -20.71 41.93
CA LEU A 201 13.02 -21.48 42.75
C LEU A 201 13.66 -22.00 44.04
N GLU A 202 14.88 -22.54 43.98
CA GLU A 202 15.60 -23.02 45.18
C GLU A 202 15.86 -21.88 46.20
N SER A 203 16.29 -20.71 45.73
CA SER A 203 16.51 -19.53 46.57
C SER A 203 15.21 -19.02 47.20
N LEU A 204 14.09 -19.09 46.46
CA LEU A 204 12.77 -18.71 46.96
C LEU A 204 12.27 -19.72 48.00
N THR A 205 12.45 -21.02 47.75
CA THR A 205 12.13 -22.09 48.70
C THR A 205 12.89 -21.92 50.01
N ALA A 206 14.18 -21.59 49.95
CA ALA A 206 14.97 -21.32 51.16
C ALA A 206 14.49 -20.08 51.94
N THR A 207 13.84 -19.11 51.28
CA THR A 207 13.36 -17.87 51.90
C THR A 207 11.98 -18.04 52.54
N LEU A 208 11.06 -18.74 51.89
CA LEU A 208 9.67 -18.93 52.36
C LEU A 208 9.49 -20.20 53.20
N GLY A 209 10.29 -21.25 52.94
CA GLY A 209 10.12 -22.59 53.50
C GLY A 209 9.14 -23.46 52.70
N GLU A 210 9.35 -24.78 52.69
CA GLU A 210 8.60 -25.72 51.83
C GLU A 210 7.08 -25.77 52.10
N ALA A 211 6.66 -25.47 53.33
CA ALA A 211 5.25 -25.50 53.72
C ALA A 211 4.50 -24.18 53.47
N ASP A 212 5.17 -23.14 52.95
CA ASP A 212 4.55 -21.84 52.71
C ASP A 212 3.49 -21.92 51.58
N PRO A 213 2.26 -21.42 51.82
CA PRO A 213 1.17 -21.53 50.84
C PRO A 213 1.43 -20.72 49.56
N HIS A 214 2.18 -19.62 49.63
CA HIS A 214 2.55 -18.84 48.44
C HIS A 214 3.59 -19.58 47.60
N LEU A 215 4.54 -20.28 48.22
CA LEU A 215 5.48 -21.14 47.51
C LEU A 215 4.76 -22.32 46.82
N GLN A 216 3.80 -22.95 47.49
CA GLN A 216 3.00 -24.03 46.91
C GLN A 216 2.19 -23.55 45.70
N GLU A 217 1.57 -22.37 45.78
CA GLU A 217 0.89 -21.76 44.64
C GLU A 217 1.86 -21.40 43.50
N TYR A 218 3.07 -20.90 43.83
CA TYR A 218 4.12 -20.61 42.84
C TYR A 218 4.54 -21.88 42.07
N GLN A 219 4.77 -22.98 42.79
CA GLN A 219 5.09 -24.27 42.19
C GLN A 219 3.92 -24.82 41.36
N SER A 220 2.68 -24.69 41.86
CA SER A 220 1.47 -25.07 41.13
C SER A 220 1.31 -24.29 39.82
N ILE A 221 1.63 -23.00 39.81
CA ILE A 221 1.66 -22.16 38.60
C ILE A 221 2.71 -22.68 37.61
N ILE A 222 3.94 -22.99 38.06
CA ILE A 222 4.98 -23.56 37.19
C ILE A 222 4.51 -24.90 36.59
N THR A 223 3.90 -25.78 37.37
CA THR A 223 3.33 -27.03 36.88
C THR A 223 2.24 -26.79 35.84
N ALA A 224 1.32 -25.84 36.11
CA ALA A 224 0.26 -25.50 35.17
C ALA A 224 0.81 -24.96 33.83
N LEU A 225 1.83 -24.10 33.86
CA LEU A 225 2.51 -23.60 32.67
C LEU A 225 3.20 -24.72 31.88
N THR A 226 3.82 -25.68 32.59
CA THR A 226 4.51 -26.83 32.00
C THR A 226 3.53 -27.75 31.25
N ASN A 227 2.32 -27.90 31.78
CA ASN A 227 1.26 -28.76 31.25
C ASN A 227 0.39 -28.09 30.18
N LEU A 228 0.61 -26.81 29.87
CA LEU A 228 -0.10 -26.14 28.77
C LEU A 228 0.14 -26.90 27.45
N PRO A 229 -0.89 -27.07 26.61
CA PRO A 229 -0.71 -27.57 25.25
C PRO A 229 0.40 -26.79 24.54
N GLY A 230 1.28 -27.50 23.82
CA GLY A 230 2.40 -26.91 23.09
C GLY A 230 1.95 -25.92 22.02
N ARG A 231 2.82 -24.95 21.68
CA ARG A 231 2.55 -23.90 20.68
C ARG A 231 2.38 -24.41 19.24
N SER A 232 2.73 -25.67 18.99
CA SER A 232 2.58 -26.34 17.69
C SER A 232 1.39 -27.32 17.68
N GLU A 233 0.64 -27.43 18.79
CA GLU A 233 -0.57 -28.26 18.84
C GLU A 233 -1.75 -27.46 18.28
N THR A 234 -2.13 -27.70 17.03
CA THR A 234 -3.14 -26.92 16.29
C THR A 234 -4.54 -27.52 16.33
N ALA A 235 -4.73 -28.65 17.01
CA ALA A 235 -6.05 -29.25 17.17
C ALA A 235 -7.02 -28.28 17.89
N PRO A 236 -8.26 -28.06 17.41
CA PRO A 236 -9.15 -27.01 17.93
C PRO A 236 -9.40 -27.07 19.44
N ASP A 237 -9.55 -28.26 20.02
CA ASP A 237 -9.71 -28.43 21.47
C ASP A 237 -8.46 -28.02 22.25
N ARG A 238 -7.28 -28.34 21.74
CA ARG A 238 -5.98 -28.01 22.35
C ARG A 238 -5.70 -26.52 22.28
N VAL A 239 -6.04 -25.88 21.16
CA VAL A 239 -6.00 -24.41 21.01
C VAL A 239 -6.92 -23.75 22.03
N ARG A 240 -8.19 -24.18 22.13
CA ARG A 240 -9.13 -23.64 23.12
C ARG A 240 -8.66 -23.83 24.56
N GLU A 241 -8.14 -25.01 24.89
CA GLU A 241 -7.57 -25.32 26.19
C GLU A 241 -6.40 -24.38 26.51
N ARG A 242 -5.43 -24.24 25.59
CA ARG A 242 -4.29 -23.33 25.76
C ARG A 242 -4.73 -21.90 26.00
N MET A 243 -5.67 -21.40 25.19
CA MET A 243 -6.18 -20.03 25.29
C MET A 243 -6.91 -19.76 26.61
N ARG A 244 -7.66 -20.74 27.13
CA ARG A 244 -8.34 -20.61 28.42
C ARG A 244 -7.36 -20.68 29.59
N GLU A 245 -6.52 -21.71 29.61
CA GLU A 245 -5.63 -21.99 30.74
C GLU A 245 -4.54 -20.93 30.89
N LYS A 246 -4.00 -20.37 29.79
CA LYS A 246 -3.00 -19.29 29.87
C LYS A 246 -3.53 -18.08 30.65
N GLU A 247 -4.79 -17.70 30.45
CA GLU A 247 -5.41 -16.56 31.13
C GLU A 247 -5.75 -16.85 32.60
N VAL A 248 -6.09 -18.11 32.92
CA VAL A 248 -6.26 -18.55 34.31
C VAL A 248 -4.93 -18.46 35.05
N ILE A 249 -3.86 -18.97 34.45
CA ILE A 249 -2.52 -18.96 35.05
C ILE A 249 -1.99 -17.53 35.19
N ARG A 250 -2.15 -16.67 34.18
CA ARG A 250 -1.77 -15.25 34.23
C ARG A 250 -2.40 -14.54 35.43
N ARG A 251 -3.73 -14.73 35.64
CA ARG A 251 -4.45 -14.16 36.80
C ARG A 251 -4.01 -14.75 38.14
N ARG A 252 -3.61 -16.02 38.19
CA ARG A 252 -3.04 -16.63 39.41
C ARG A 252 -1.68 -16.00 39.74
N LEU A 253 -0.80 -15.86 38.75
CA LEU A 253 0.51 -15.25 38.94
C LEU A 253 0.43 -13.78 39.35
N ALA A 254 -0.44 -12.99 38.70
CA ALA A 254 -0.65 -11.59 39.07
C ALA A 254 -1.05 -11.44 40.55
N ARG A 255 -2.07 -12.19 40.99
CA ARG A 255 -2.53 -12.19 42.39
C ARG A 255 -1.45 -12.64 43.37
N LEU A 256 -0.65 -13.64 43.00
CA LEU A 256 0.44 -14.12 43.86
C LEU A 256 1.54 -13.06 44.05
N VAL A 257 1.93 -12.36 42.98
CA VAL A 257 2.94 -11.29 43.02
C VAL A 257 2.43 -10.06 43.78
N GLU A 258 1.13 -9.79 43.72
CA GLU A 258 0.49 -8.77 44.55
C GLU A 258 0.49 -9.16 46.02
N ALA A 259 0.16 -10.41 46.34
CA ALA A 259 -0.01 -10.88 47.71
C ALA A 259 1.30 -11.20 48.45
N CYS A 260 2.39 -11.54 47.75
CA CYS A 260 3.62 -12.04 48.37
C CYS A 260 4.87 -11.23 47.95
N GLY A 261 5.38 -10.42 48.88
CA GLY A 261 6.59 -9.61 48.68
C GLY A 261 7.84 -10.42 48.29
N PRO A 262 8.16 -11.54 48.95
CA PRO A 262 9.28 -12.41 48.56
C PRO A 262 9.18 -12.97 47.13
N VAL A 263 7.99 -13.36 46.68
CA VAL A 263 7.78 -13.82 45.29
C VAL A 263 8.06 -12.69 44.32
N ARG A 264 7.52 -11.49 44.57
CA ARG A 264 7.78 -10.29 43.77
C ARG A 264 9.28 -9.99 43.66
N ALA A 265 9.97 -9.92 44.79
CA ALA A 265 11.39 -9.65 44.84
C ALA A 265 12.23 -10.70 44.08
N SER A 266 11.83 -11.98 44.16
CA SER A 266 12.47 -13.06 43.40
C SER A 266 12.30 -12.91 41.88
N ILE A 267 11.11 -12.52 41.43
CA ILE A 267 10.86 -12.24 40.00
C ILE A 267 11.66 -11.02 39.54
N GLU A 268 11.64 -9.92 40.28
CA GLU A 268 12.40 -8.70 39.95
C GLU A 268 13.92 -8.96 39.87
N GLU A 269 14.47 -9.76 40.78
CA GLU A 269 15.87 -10.17 40.73
C GLU A 269 16.15 -11.11 39.55
N THR A 270 15.23 -12.03 39.23
CA THR A 270 15.37 -12.90 38.06
C THR A 270 15.38 -12.11 36.76
N VAL A 271 14.48 -11.13 36.62
CA VAL A 271 14.45 -10.21 35.47
C VAL A 271 15.79 -9.50 35.32
N ARG A 272 16.35 -8.95 36.41
CA ARG A 272 17.68 -8.31 36.40
C ARG A 272 18.82 -9.25 36.00
N ILE A 273 18.73 -10.54 36.35
CA ILE A 273 19.72 -11.55 35.93
C ILE A 273 19.61 -11.81 34.42
N PHE A 274 18.39 -11.92 33.88
CA PHE A 274 18.17 -12.18 32.46
C PHE A 274 18.61 -11.01 31.58
N ASP A 275 18.47 -9.76 32.04
CA ASP A 275 18.96 -8.57 31.33
C ASP A 275 20.50 -8.51 31.19
N GLY A 276 21.22 -9.44 31.83
CA GLY A 276 22.66 -9.58 31.70
C GLY A 276 23.46 -8.39 32.23
N LYS A 277 24.76 -8.37 31.92
CA LYS A 277 25.71 -7.34 32.29
C LYS A 277 26.58 -7.00 31.09
N ARG A 278 26.50 -5.75 30.63
CA ARG A 278 27.31 -5.26 29.50
C ARG A 278 28.80 -5.51 29.76
N GLY A 279 29.49 -6.12 28.81
CA GLY A 279 30.90 -6.52 28.92
C GLY A 279 31.12 -7.95 29.43
N ASP A 280 30.07 -8.68 29.81
CA ASP A 280 30.10 -10.10 30.13
C ASP A 280 29.10 -10.87 29.24
N PRO A 281 29.50 -11.34 28.06
CA PRO A 281 28.59 -11.99 27.11
C PRO A 281 27.84 -13.20 27.68
N ARG A 282 28.48 -13.97 28.58
CA ARG A 282 27.90 -15.18 29.17
C ARG A 282 26.76 -14.87 30.14
N SER A 283 26.68 -13.63 30.64
CA SER A 283 25.56 -13.20 31.48
C SER A 283 24.23 -13.13 30.73
N PHE A 284 24.25 -13.09 29.39
CA PHE A 284 23.06 -13.06 28.54
C PHE A 284 22.55 -14.45 28.12
N ASP A 285 23.31 -15.52 28.39
CA ASP A 285 22.93 -16.91 28.06
C ASP A 285 21.51 -17.33 28.57
N PRO A 286 21.00 -16.85 29.73
CA PRO A 286 19.62 -17.13 30.15
C PRO A 286 18.57 -16.47 29.25
N LEU A 287 18.77 -15.20 28.88
CA LEU A 287 17.85 -14.48 28.00
C LEU A 287 17.94 -14.98 26.57
N ASP A 288 19.12 -15.29 26.07
CA ASP A 288 19.30 -15.90 24.74
C ASP A 288 18.51 -17.21 24.60
N ARG A 289 18.63 -18.10 25.59
CA ARG A 289 17.84 -19.35 25.64
C ARG A 289 16.34 -19.10 25.74
N LEU A 290 15.92 -18.07 26.47
CA LEU A 290 14.51 -17.68 26.54
C LEU A 290 14.02 -17.23 25.16
N LEU A 291 14.78 -16.36 24.48
CA LEU A 291 14.44 -15.83 23.16
C LEU A 291 14.41 -16.92 22.08
N ASP A 292 15.29 -17.90 22.17
CA ASP A 292 15.30 -19.07 21.28
C ASP A 292 14.06 -19.98 21.44
N ASP A 293 13.35 -19.94 22.57
CA ASP A 293 12.11 -20.71 22.74
C ASP A 293 10.84 -19.94 22.34
N GLN A 294 10.96 -18.69 21.87
CA GLN A 294 9.78 -17.92 21.47
C GLN A 294 9.18 -18.40 20.14
N ALA A 295 7.89 -18.07 19.93
CA ALA A 295 7.21 -18.29 18.65
C ALA A 295 7.62 -17.26 17.58
N TYR A 296 8.62 -16.43 17.87
CA TYR A 296 9.24 -15.50 16.95
C TYR A 296 10.75 -15.55 17.06
N ARG A 297 11.43 -15.09 16.01
CA ARG A 297 12.88 -14.91 15.96
C ARG A 297 13.19 -13.48 15.57
N LEU A 298 13.92 -12.77 16.41
CA LEU A 298 14.35 -11.40 16.15
C LEU A 298 15.53 -11.38 15.16
N ALA A 299 15.53 -10.41 14.25
CA ALA A 299 16.62 -10.24 13.28
C ALA A 299 16.86 -8.77 12.93
N ASP A 300 18.07 -8.48 12.41
CA ASP A 300 18.38 -7.20 11.75
C ASP A 300 17.37 -6.97 10.62
N TRP A 301 16.84 -5.74 10.53
CA TRP A 301 15.87 -5.35 9.51
C TRP A 301 16.29 -5.69 8.07
N ARG A 302 17.60 -5.77 7.78
CA ARG A 302 18.15 -6.14 6.47
C ARG A 302 17.91 -7.60 6.08
N VAL A 303 17.67 -8.48 7.04
CA VAL A 303 17.41 -9.92 6.79
C VAL A 303 16.02 -10.13 6.17
N ALA A 304 15.11 -9.15 6.30
CA ALA A 304 13.74 -9.24 5.81
C ALA A 304 13.64 -9.60 4.32
N ALA A 305 14.54 -9.08 3.48
CA ALA A 305 14.50 -9.30 2.04
C ALA A 305 14.59 -10.79 1.68
N GLU A 306 15.31 -11.60 2.46
CA GLU A 306 15.66 -12.98 2.10
C GLU A 306 14.92 -14.02 2.96
N GLU A 307 14.71 -13.75 4.26
CA GLU A 307 14.23 -14.78 5.20
C GLU A 307 12.80 -14.52 5.76
N ILE A 308 12.14 -13.41 5.41
CA ILE A 308 10.79 -13.15 5.97
C ILE A 308 9.79 -14.22 5.55
N ASN A 309 9.03 -14.71 6.51
CA ASN A 309 8.14 -15.86 6.33
C ASN A 309 6.66 -15.51 6.53
N TYR A 310 6.30 -14.24 6.35
CA TYR A 310 4.90 -13.82 6.23
C TYR A 310 4.77 -12.88 5.04
N ARG A 311 3.62 -12.94 4.35
CA ARG A 311 3.36 -12.03 3.24
C ARG A 311 3.16 -10.62 3.78
N ARG A 312 3.79 -9.66 3.13
CA ARG A 312 3.70 -8.23 3.46
C ARG A 312 2.82 -7.49 2.46
N PHE A 313 2.41 -6.28 2.82
CA PHE A 313 2.07 -5.28 1.81
C PHE A 313 3.37 -4.73 1.19
N PHE A 314 3.60 -5.07 -0.07
CA PHE A 314 4.84 -4.76 -0.79
C PHE A 314 6.06 -5.28 -0.02
N ASP A 315 6.99 -4.41 0.33
CA ASP A 315 8.19 -4.68 1.13
C ASP A 315 8.18 -3.95 2.48
N ILE A 316 6.97 -3.64 2.99
CA ILE A 316 6.76 -2.98 4.28
C ILE A 316 6.62 -4.04 5.38
N ASN A 317 7.69 -4.24 6.17
CA ASN A 317 7.72 -5.24 7.25
C ASN A 317 6.66 -4.99 8.33
N GLU A 318 6.21 -3.75 8.50
CA GLU A 318 5.23 -3.37 9.53
C GLU A 318 3.77 -3.65 9.11
N LEU A 319 3.54 -4.16 7.89
CA LEU A 319 2.20 -4.44 7.35
C LEU A 319 2.08 -5.92 6.96
N ALA A 320 1.56 -6.73 7.89
CA ALA A 320 1.35 -8.16 7.67
C ALA A 320 0.03 -8.43 6.93
N ALA A 321 0.10 -9.26 5.89
CA ALA A 321 -1.05 -9.55 5.08
C ALA A 321 -2.01 -10.54 5.77
N ILE A 322 -3.31 -10.31 5.58
CA ILE A 322 -4.38 -11.16 6.11
C ILE A 322 -5.00 -12.03 5.01
N ARG A 323 -5.55 -13.16 5.42
CA ARG A 323 -6.11 -14.21 4.55
C ARG A 323 -7.59 -13.97 4.27
N MET A 324 -7.88 -12.96 3.47
CA MET A 324 -9.26 -12.54 3.18
C MET A 324 -10.10 -13.62 2.45
N GLU A 325 -9.46 -14.64 1.87
CA GLU A 325 -10.13 -15.82 1.33
C GLU A 325 -10.74 -16.72 2.42
N ASN A 326 -10.31 -16.59 3.68
CA ASN A 326 -10.89 -17.29 4.82
C ASN A 326 -12.18 -16.57 5.30
N PRO A 327 -13.34 -17.24 5.28
CA PRO A 327 -14.62 -16.63 5.70
C PRO A 327 -14.63 -16.13 7.15
N ALA A 328 -13.84 -16.70 8.05
CA ALA A 328 -13.72 -16.22 9.42
C ALA A 328 -13.02 -14.85 9.48
N VAL A 329 -11.94 -14.69 8.71
CA VAL A 329 -11.18 -13.44 8.61
C VAL A 329 -12.04 -12.35 7.98
N PHE A 330 -12.74 -12.66 6.89
CA PHE A 330 -13.67 -11.73 6.25
C PHE A 330 -14.72 -11.22 7.24
N ARG A 331 -15.44 -12.12 7.92
CA ARG A 331 -16.47 -11.74 8.89
C ARG A 331 -15.94 -10.88 10.03
N GLU A 332 -14.81 -11.28 10.61
CA GLU A 332 -14.25 -10.56 11.76
C GLU A 332 -13.74 -9.16 11.38
N THR A 333 -13.10 -9.02 10.22
CA THR A 333 -12.54 -7.73 9.75
C THR A 333 -13.58 -6.78 9.16
N HIS A 334 -14.74 -7.28 8.76
CA HIS A 334 -15.78 -6.46 8.13
C HIS A 334 -16.97 -6.17 9.04
N ARG A 335 -17.02 -6.69 10.27
CA ARG A 335 -18.15 -6.54 11.18
C ARG A 335 -18.56 -5.08 11.40
N LEU A 336 -17.63 -4.21 11.81
CA LEU A 336 -17.94 -2.78 12.00
C LEU A 336 -18.28 -2.09 10.68
N ILE A 337 -17.55 -2.37 9.60
CA ILE A 337 -17.80 -1.75 8.28
C ILE A 337 -19.23 -2.08 7.79
N LEU A 338 -19.63 -3.35 7.86
CA LEU A 338 -20.95 -3.81 7.44
C LEU A 338 -22.05 -3.28 8.36
N GLN A 339 -21.76 -3.12 9.65
CA GLN A 339 -22.66 -2.42 10.57
C GLN A 339 -22.89 -0.96 10.12
N LEU A 340 -21.83 -0.21 9.81
CA LEU A 340 -21.95 1.18 9.34
C LEU A 340 -22.70 1.29 8.00
N VAL A 341 -22.53 0.30 7.11
CA VAL A 341 -23.27 0.19 5.85
C VAL A 341 -24.75 -0.14 6.11
N ALA A 342 -25.04 -1.07 7.03
CA ALA A 342 -26.40 -1.44 7.39
C ALA A 342 -27.16 -0.26 8.02
N GLU A 343 -26.49 0.54 8.85
CA GLU A 343 -27.04 1.75 9.47
C GLU A 343 -27.14 2.95 8.50
N GLY A 344 -26.67 2.81 7.26
CA GLY A 344 -26.71 3.88 6.25
C GLY A 344 -25.75 5.04 6.54
N LYS A 345 -24.82 4.88 7.48
CA LYS A 345 -23.76 5.86 7.80
C LYS A 345 -22.66 5.87 6.73
N VAL A 346 -22.45 4.72 6.09
CA VAL A 346 -21.57 4.53 4.94
C VAL A 346 -22.41 4.03 3.77
N THR A 347 -22.31 4.70 2.62
CA THR A 347 -23.15 4.44 1.45
C THR A 347 -22.37 3.80 0.30
N GLY A 348 -21.04 3.77 0.37
CA GLY A 348 -20.18 3.03 -0.53
C GLY A 348 -18.81 2.71 0.08
N LEU A 349 -18.05 1.83 -0.54
CA LEU A 349 -16.69 1.47 -0.11
C LEU A 349 -15.70 1.65 -1.26
N ARG A 350 -14.51 2.17 -0.94
CA ARG A 350 -13.33 2.07 -1.80
C ARG A 350 -12.41 1.01 -1.20
N LEU A 351 -12.05 0.03 -2.01
CA LEU A 351 -11.26 -1.12 -1.61
C LEU A 351 -9.80 -0.86 -1.95
N ASP A 352 -8.97 -0.76 -0.92
CA ASP A 352 -7.52 -0.61 -1.04
C ASP A 352 -6.86 -1.88 -1.55
N HIS A 353 -5.94 -1.72 -2.50
CA HIS A 353 -5.09 -2.79 -3.02
C HIS A 353 -5.76 -4.18 -3.21
N PRO A 354 -6.91 -4.28 -3.90
CA PRO A 354 -7.55 -5.55 -4.21
C PRO A 354 -6.62 -6.50 -4.98
N ASP A 355 -5.65 -5.98 -5.73
CA ASP A 355 -4.63 -6.78 -6.42
C ASP A 355 -3.67 -7.52 -5.47
N GLY A 356 -3.68 -7.26 -4.16
CA GLY A 356 -2.99 -8.06 -3.16
C GLY A 356 -3.78 -9.27 -2.65
N LEU A 357 -5.10 -9.32 -2.90
CA LEU A 357 -5.96 -10.39 -2.40
C LEU A 357 -5.73 -11.70 -3.16
N PHE A 358 -5.98 -12.81 -2.47
CA PHE A 358 -5.86 -14.15 -3.05
C PHE A 358 -6.93 -14.36 -4.15
N ASP A 359 -8.17 -13.94 -3.87
CA ASP A 359 -9.33 -14.07 -4.75
C ASP A 359 -10.21 -12.80 -4.72
N PRO A 360 -9.82 -11.72 -5.44
CA PRO A 360 -10.55 -10.45 -5.45
C PRO A 360 -12.01 -10.56 -5.90
N PRO A 361 -12.36 -11.29 -7.00
CA PRO A 361 -13.76 -11.42 -7.42
C PRO A 361 -14.66 -12.00 -6.34
N ARG A 362 -14.19 -13.03 -5.62
CA ARG A 362 -14.94 -13.63 -4.51
C ARG A 362 -15.12 -12.65 -3.35
N TYR A 363 -14.09 -11.87 -3.05
CA TYR A 363 -14.17 -10.83 -2.02
C TYR A 363 -15.22 -9.76 -2.37
N PHE A 364 -15.26 -9.28 -3.61
CA PHE A 364 -16.28 -8.33 -4.06
C PHE A 364 -17.69 -8.90 -3.94
N LEU A 365 -17.89 -10.15 -4.38
CA LEU A 365 -19.18 -10.83 -4.25
C LEU A 365 -19.60 -11.00 -2.79
N ALA A 366 -18.66 -11.33 -1.89
CA ALA A 366 -18.95 -11.45 -0.45
C ALA A 366 -19.50 -10.14 0.13
N LEU A 367 -18.90 -8.99 -0.19
CA LEU A 367 -19.40 -7.68 0.25
C LEU A 367 -20.82 -7.40 -0.24
N GLN A 368 -21.12 -7.71 -1.50
CA GLN A 368 -22.46 -7.51 -2.08
C GLN A 368 -23.49 -8.43 -1.42
N ARG A 369 -23.12 -9.68 -1.15
CA ARG A 369 -23.98 -10.66 -0.45
C ARG A 369 -24.31 -10.21 0.96
N GLU A 370 -23.33 -9.73 1.73
CA GLU A 370 -23.58 -9.23 3.08
C GLU A 370 -24.52 -8.03 3.06
N ARG A 371 -24.33 -7.08 2.13
CA ARG A 371 -25.27 -5.96 1.94
C ARG A 371 -26.69 -6.47 1.65
N LEU A 372 -26.83 -7.41 0.71
CA LEU A 372 -28.13 -7.95 0.34
C LEU A 372 -28.79 -8.68 1.52
N ALA A 373 -28.03 -9.49 2.26
CA ALA A 373 -28.51 -10.20 3.44
C ALA A 373 -29.02 -9.21 4.51
N HIS A 374 -28.27 -8.14 4.78
CA HIS A 374 -28.68 -7.11 5.73
C HIS A 374 -29.96 -6.38 5.31
N VAL A 375 -30.10 -5.98 4.04
CA VAL A 375 -31.31 -5.30 3.56
C VAL A 375 -32.51 -6.24 3.60
N ALA A 376 -32.35 -7.49 3.18
CA ALA A 376 -33.42 -8.49 3.23
C ALA A 376 -33.88 -8.72 4.68
N CYS A 377 -32.94 -8.91 5.60
CA CYS A 377 -33.19 -9.02 7.04
C CYS A 377 -33.98 -7.84 7.60
N ALA A 378 -33.51 -6.61 7.36
CA ALA A 378 -34.17 -5.40 7.87
C ALA A 378 -35.61 -5.24 7.37
N ARG A 379 -35.91 -5.74 6.16
CA ARG A 379 -37.28 -5.73 5.64
C ARG A 379 -38.20 -6.71 6.35
N PHE A 380 -37.72 -7.92 6.61
CA PHE A 380 -38.50 -8.89 7.38
C PHE A 380 -38.80 -8.35 8.79
N ASP A 381 -37.85 -7.65 9.40
CA ASP A 381 -38.03 -7.02 10.71
C ASP A 381 -39.08 -5.89 10.67
N GLN A 382 -39.15 -5.12 9.59
CA GLN A 382 -40.15 -4.05 9.41
C GLN A 382 -41.56 -4.59 9.09
N GLN A 383 -41.67 -5.70 8.37
CA GLN A 383 -42.97 -6.29 8.00
C GLN A 383 -43.66 -6.98 9.19
N GLY A 384 -42.90 -7.41 10.21
CA GLY A 384 -43.42 -8.02 11.44
C GLY A 384 -44.04 -9.42 11.24
N GLY A 385 -43.75 -10.35 12.14
CA GLY A 385 -44.48 -11.64 12.21
C GLY A 385 -43.94 -12.79 11.34
N VAL A 386 -42.70 -12.73 10.84
CA VAL A 386 -42.01 -13.87 10.21
C VAL A 386 -41.08 -14.53 11.24
N ALA A 387 -41.15 -15.85 11.40
CA ALA A 387 -40.26 -16.58 12.30
C ALA A 387 -38.82 -16.59 11.77
N GLU A 388 -37.83 -16.58 12.67
CA GLU A 388 -36.39 -16.54 12.33
C GLU A 388 -35.94 -17.61 11.32
N PRO A 389 -36.38 -18.89 11.42
CA PRO A 389 -36.03 -19.92 10.42
C PRO A 389 -36.58 -19.63 9.01
N ASP A 390 -37.78 -19.04 8.92
CA ASP A 390 -38.40 -18.69 7.64
C ASP A 390 -37.74 -17.47 7.01
N ARG A 391 -37.27 -16.52 7.85
CA ARG A 391 -36.44 -15.39 7.44
C ARG A 391 -35.11 -15.85 6.85
N ASP A 392 -34.39 -16.73 7.53
CA ASP A 392 -33.09 -17.23 7.07
C ASP A 392 -33.21 -18.01 5.75
N ALA A 393 -34.25 -18.83 5.62
CA ALA A 393 -34.55 -19.54 4.38
C ALA A 393 -34.82 -18.55 3.22
N ALA A 394 -35.62 -17.51 3.45
CA ALA A 394 -35.92 -16.51 2.44
C ALA A 394 -34.69 -15.69 2.02
N VAL A 395 -33.84 -15.30 2.98
CA VAL A 395 -32.56 -14.63 2.70
C VAL A 395 -31.64 -15.55 1.88
N ALA A 396 -31.56 -16.84 2.21
CA ALA A 396 -30.75 -17.80 1.46
C ALA A 396 -31.21 -17.92 -0.01
N VAL A 397 -32.52 -17.95 -0.27
CA VAL A 397 -33.05 -17.95 -1.65
C VAL A 397 -32.73 -16.65 -2.39
N ALA A 398 -32.82 -15.49 -1.71
CA ALA A 398 -32.46 -14.20 -2.31
C ALA A 398 -30.96 -14.15 -2.70
N LEU A 399 -30.08 -14.64 -1.82
CA LEU A 399 -28.65 -14.75 -2.09
C LEU A 399 -28.35 -15.70 -3.25
N GLN A 400 -29.00 -16.87 -3.31
CA GLN A 400 -28.84 -17.80 -4.44
C GLN A 400 -29.25 -17.19 -5.78
N ARG A 401 -30.32 -16.38 -5.81
CA ARG A 401 -30.72 -15.64 -7.02
C ARG A 401 -29.70 -14.58 -7.38
N PHE A 402 -29.17 -13.83 -6.41
CA PHE A 402 -28.11 -12.84 -6.63
C PHE A 402 -26.86 -13.50 -7.23
N ASP A 403 -26.42 -14.62 -6.67
CA ASP A 403 -25.28 -15.37 -7.20
C ASP A 403 -25.50 -15.79 -8.66
N ALA A 404 -26.70 -16.25 -8.99
CA ALA A 404 -27.05 -16.64 -10.37
C ALA A 404 -27.05 -15.45 -11.34
N THR A 405 -27.38 -14.23 -10.87
CA THR A 405 -27.29 -13.00 -11.68
C THR A 405 -25.87 -12.45 -11.82
N CYS A 406 -24.98 -12.80 -10.89
CA CYS A 406 -23.57 -12.42 -10.92
C CYS A 406 -22.67 -13.46 -11.60
N GLN A 407 -23.24 -14.55 -12.14
CA GLN A 407 -22.53 -15.49 -13.00
C GLN A 407 -22.07 -14.79 -14.29
N PRO A 408 -21.01 -15.29 -14.97
CA PRO A 408 -20.31 -14.60 -16.05
C PRO A 408 -21.09 -14.53 -17.39
N ASP A 409 -22.38 -14.21 -17.35
CA ASP A 409 -23.17 -13.78 -18.50
C ASP A 409 -23.23 -12.23 -18.50
N PRO A 410 -22.41 -11.55 -19.33
CA PRO A 410 -22.36 -10.09 -19.38
C PRO A 410 -23.68 -9.44 -19.79
N ALA A 411 -24.59 -10.21 -20.40
CA ALA A 411 -25.89 -9.71 -20.83
C ALA A 411 -26.94 -9.64 -19.71
N LYS A 412 -26.62 -10.13 -18.50
CA LYS A 412 -27.58 -10.26 -17.37
C LYS A 412 -27.09 -9.70 -16.03
N ALA A 413 -25.95 -9.01 -15.99
CA ALA A 413 -25.43 -8.45 -14.74
C ALA A 413 -26.41 -7.41 -14.16
N GLY A 414 -27.06 -7.76 -13.03
CA GLY A 414 -27.81 -6.80 -12.23
C GLY A 414 -26.88 -5.76 -11.60
N CYS A 415 -27.42 -4.57 -11.29
CA CYS A 415 -26.65 -3.53 -10.59
C CYS A 415 -26.30 -4.02 -9.17
N PRO A 416 -25.01 -4.04 -8.76
CA PRO A 416 -24.63 -4.50 -7.43
C PRO A 416 -25.20 -3.58 -6.32
N PRO A 417 -25.73 -4.12 -5.21
CA PRO A 417 -26.48 -3.34 -4.21
C PRO A 417 -25.65 -2.37 -3.35
N LEU A 418 -24.33 -2.57 -3.28
CA LEU A 418 -23.38 -1.70 -2.59
C LEU A 418 -22.48 -1.01 -3.60
N TYR A 419 -22.38 0.33 -3.52
CA TYR A 419 -21.44 1.08 -4.33
C TYR A 419 -20.00 0.72 -3.92
N LEU A 420 -19.27 0.04 -4.80
CA LEU A 420 -17.92 -0.46 -4.56
C LEU A 420 -16.96 0.05 -5.63
N LEU A 421 -15.83 0.57 -5.19
CA LEU A 421 -14.74 1.00 -6.06
C LEU A 421 -13.47 0.20 -5.74
N ALA A 422 -12.80 -0.29 -6.77
CA ALA A 422 -11.51 -0.96 -6.63
C ALA A 422 -10.36 0.03 -6.87
N GLU A 423 -9.41 0.15 -5.95
CA GLU A 423 -8.13 0.74 -6.29
C GLU A 423 -7.32 -0.23 -7.17
N LYS A 424 -7.52 -0.15 -8.48
CA LYS A 424 -6.87 -1.04 -9.44
C LYS A 424 -6.22 -0.22 -10.55
N ILE A 425 -4.93 -0.50 -10.78
CA ILE A 425 -4.15 0.15 -11.82
C ILE A 425 -4.26 -0.66 -13.11
N LEU A 426 -4.75 -0.05 -14.19
CA LEU A 426 -4.88 -0.68 -15.49
C LEU A 426 -3.66 -0.35 -16.37
N ALA A 427 -2.99 -1.37 -16.89
CA ALA A 427 -1.98 -1.20 -17.93
C ALA A 427 -2.65 -0.88 -19.28
N ARG A 428 -1.86 -0.39 -20.24
CA ARG A 428 -2.30 -0.05 -21.59
C ARG A 428 -2.93 -1.26 -22.28
N GLY A 429 -4.19 -1.08 -22.69
CA GLY A 429 -4.96 -2.11 -23.37
C GLY A 429 -5.56 -3.17 -22.44
N GLU A 430 -5.23 -3.14 -21.15
CA GLU A 430 -5.89 -3.95 -20.13
C GLU A 430 -7.33 -3.48 -19.94
N ARG A 431 -8.25 -4.43 -19.76
CA ARG A 431 -9.64 -4.15 -19.44
C ARG A 431 -9.95 -4.65 -18.03
N LEU A 432 -10.68 -3.83 -17.27
CA LEU A 432 -11.25 -4.25 -16.00
C LEU A 432 -12.26 -5.38 -16.26
N PRO A 433 -12.20 -6.53 -15.55
CA PRO A 433 -13.11 -7.64 -15.80
C PRO A 433 -14.57 -7.25 -15.53
N ILE A 434 -15.43 -7.36 -16.56
CA ILE A 434 -16.82 -6.88 -16.53
C ILE A 434 -17.73 -7.62 -15.54
N HIS A 435 -17.34 -8.83 -15.13
CA HIS A 435 -18.11 -9.65 -14.19
C HIS A 435 -17.79 -9.34 -12.72
N TRP A 436 -16.86 -8.42 -12.43
CA TRP A 436 -16.61 -8.01 -11.06
C TRP A 436 -17.80 -7.26 -10.50
N ALA A 437 -18.24 -7.64 -9.29
CA ALA A 437 -19.40 -7.04 -8.63
C ALA A 437 -19.06 -5.67 -7.97
N ILE A 438 -18.53 -4.76 -8.77
CA ILE A 438 -18.11 -3.40 -8.41
C ILE A 438 -18.65 -2.38 -9.42
N HIS A 439 -18.42 -1.09 -9.17
CA HIS A 439 -18.90 0.02 -10.01
C HIS A 439 -17.79 0.68 -10.85
N GLY A 440 -16.52 0.33 -10.59
CA GLY A 440 -15.38 0.80 -11.36
C GLY A 440 -14.13 0.94 -10.50
N THR A 441 -13.15 1.69 -11.02
CA THR A 441 -11.91 1.98 -10.30
C THR A 441 -11.95 3.34 -9.62
N THR A 442 -10.90 3.65 -8.86
CA THR A 442 -10.62 4.98 -8.32
C THR A 442 -10.18 6.01 -9.38
N GLY A 443 -9.98 5.63 -10.64
CA GLY A 443 -9.86 6.57 -11.76
C GLY A 443 -8.45 6.91 -12.26
N TYR A 444 -7.42 6.13 -11.94
CA TYR A 444 -6.06 6.35 -12.47
C TYR A 444 -6.00 6.22 -14.00
N GLU A 445 -6.83 5.37 -14.60
CA GLU A 445 -6.95 5.27 -16.05
C GLU A 445 -7.53 6.55 -16.68
N PHE A 446 -8.43 7.25 -15.98
CA PHE A 446 -8.91 8.56 -16.42
C PHE A 446 -7.83 9.63 -16.25
N LEU A 447 -7.11 9.64 -15.12
CA LEU A 447 -6.01 10.55 -14.82
C LEU A 447 -4.96 10.54 -15.95
N THR A 448 -4.53 9.34 -16.35
CA THR A 448 -3.52 9.16 -17.40
C THR A 448 -4.04 9.53 -18.78
N LEU A 449 -5.31 9.20 -19.06
CA LEU A 449 -5.98 9.55 -20.31
C LEU A 449 -6.09 11.09 -20.48
N VAL A 450 -6.64 11.79 -19.49
CA VAL A 450 -6.83 13.24 -19.56
C VAL A 450 -5.50 14.00 -19.54
N GLY A 451 -4.51 13.54 -18.77
CA GLY A 451 -3.16 14.12 -18.79
C GLY A 451 -2.48 13.98 -20.15
N GLY A 452 -2.69 12.85 -20.83
CA GLY A 452 -2.17 12.62 -22.18
C GLY A 452 -2.71 13.57 -23.24
N LEU A 453 -3.90 14.14 -23.04
CA LEU A 453 -4.52 15.11 -23.97
C LEU A 453 -3.76 16.45 -24.00
N PHE A 454 -3.11 16.81 -22.90
CA PHE A 454 -2.36 18.06 -22.76
C PHE A 454 -0.90 17.95 -23.23
N VAL A 455 -0.48 16.80 -23.76
CA VAL A 455 0.87 16.60 -24.30
C VAL A 455 0.87 16.79 -25.80
N ASP A 456 1.73 17.68 -26.31
CA ASP A 456 1.90 17.90 -27.73
C ASP A 456 2.72 16.76 -28.36
N THR A 457 2.00 15.78 -28.90
CA THR A 457 2.56 14.55 -29.47
C THR A 457 3.47 14.81 -30.68
N SER A 458 3.31 15.94 -31.37
CA SER A 458 4.14 16.30 -32.53
C SER A 458 5.61 16.54 -32.17
N HIS A 459 5.87 16.85 -30.89
CA HIS A 459 7.19 17.19 -30.36
C HIS A 459 7.91 16.02 -29.65
N GLU A 460 7.40 14.79 -29.73
CA GLU A 460 8.00 13.62 -29.08
C GLU A 460 9.50 13.46 -29.40
N LYS A 461 9.86 13.55 -30.70
CA LYS A 461 11.24 13.42 -31.16
C LYS A 461 12.14 14.52 -30.59
N ALA A 462 11.63 15.76 -30.54
CA ALA A 462 12.37 16.91 -30.04
C ALA A 462 12.60 16.80 -28.52
N MET A 463 11.59 16.36 -27.78
CA MET A 463 11.68 16.15 -26.33
C MET A 463 12.60 14.98 -25.98
N THR A 464 12.51 13.88 -26.72
CA THR A 464 13.44 12.74 -26.59
C THR A 464 14.88 13.17 -26.85
N ALA A 465 15.13 13.92 -27.93
CA ALA A 465 16.46 14.43 -28.24
C ALA A 465 17.00 15.40 -27.17
N ALA A 466 16.14 16.25 -26.58
CA ALA A 466 16.52 17.15 -25.50
C ALA A 466 16.94 16.38 -24.24
N CYS A 467 16.17 15.37 -23.84
CA CYS A 467 16.47 14.50 -22.71
C CYS A 467 17.76 13.70 -22.95
N THR A 468 17.87 12.99 -24.07
CA THR A 468 19.06 12.18 -24.39
C THR A 468 20.34 13.02 -24.48
N ALA A 469 20.27 14.23 -25.04
CA ALA A 469 21.43 15.12 -25.12
C ALA A 469 21.92 15.60 -23.74
N PHE A 470 21.02 15.72 -22.77
CA PHE A 470 21.34 16.18 -21.42
C PHE A 470 21.63 15.00 -20.47
N ALA A 471 20.61 14.19 -20.18
CA ALA A 471 20.63 13.10 -19.20
C ALA A 471 21.34 11.83 -19.70
N GLY A 472 21.59 11.70 -21.00
CA GLY A 472 22.23 10.50 -21.57
C GLY A 472 21.31 9.27 -21.63
N GLN A 473 20.02 9.41 -21.31
CA GLN A 473 19.05 8.31 -21.36
C GLN A 473 18.89 7.78 -22.80
N ARG A 474 19.25 6.51 -23.00
CA ARG A 474 19.13 5.78 -24.28
C ARG A 474 18.40 4.44 -24.16
N THR A 475 18.28 3.90 -22.95
CA THR A 475 17.62 2.61 -22.70
C THR A 475 16.14 2.70 -23.07
N PRO A 476 15.62 1.78 -23.90
CA PRO A 476 14.19 1.65 -24.15
C PRO A 476 13.41 1.48 -22.85
N TYR A 477 12.20 2.04 -22.78
CA TYR A 477 11.40 2.00 -21.56
C TYR A 477 11.07 0.57 -21.12
N ALA A 478 10.72 -0.32 -22.06
CA ALA A 478 10.44 -1.72 -21.75
C ALA A 478 11.64 -2.45 -21.08
N ASP A 479 12.86 -2.14 -21.52
CA ASP A 479 14.07 -2.72 -20.92
C ASP A 479 14.31 -2.14 -19.53
N LEU A 480 14.07 -0.83 -19.35
CA LEU A 480 14.15 -0.18 -18.05
C LEU A 480 13.14 -0.75 -17.05
N VAL A 481 11.92 -1.04 -17.48
CA VAL A 481 10.88 -1.69 -16.66
C VAL A 481 11.33 -3.10 -16.27
N HIS A 482 11.81 -3.91 -17.23
CA HIS A 482 12.33 -5.25 -16.94
C HIS A 482 13.48 -5.21 -15.92
N GLU A 483 14.50 -4.35 -16.15
CA GLU A 483 15.61 -4.15 -15.21
C GLU A 483 15.13 -3.75 -13.81
N SER A 484 14.13 -2.87 -13.74
CA SER A 484 13.62 -2.37 -12.47
C SER A 484 12.80 -3.42 -11.72
N LYS A 485 11.98 -4.23 -12.41
CA LYS A 485 11.29 -5.38 -11.81
C LYS A 485 12.28 -6.44 -11.33
N GLN A 486 13.35 -6.70 -12.09
CA GLN A 486 14.43 -7.61 -11.70
C GLN A 486 15.13 -7.15 -10.41
N LEU A 487 15.41 -5.85 -10.29
CA LEU A 487 16.01 -5.25 -9.11
C LEU A 487 15.14 -5.42 -7.86
N ILE A 488 13.83 -5.20 -7.99
CA ILE A 488 12.87 -5.42 -6.89
C ILE A 488 12.82 -6.88 -6.46
N LEU A 489 12.72 -7.81 -7.41
CA LEU A 489 12.73 -9.25 -7.15
C LEU A 489 14.00 -9.73 -6.45
N GLN A 490 15.13 -9.06 -6.67
CA GLN A 490 16.42 -9.44 -6.08
C GLN A 490 16.68 -8.87 -4.70
N VAL A 491 16.07 -7.72 -4.35
CA VAL A 491 16.49 -6.99 -3.14
C VAL A 491 15.34 -6.66 -2.19
N SER A 492 14.10 -6.57 -2.67
CA SER A 492 12.94 -6.31 -1.80
C SER A 492 12.01 -7.52 -1.67
N MET A 493 11.94 -8.36 -2.72
CA MET A 493 10.97 -9.47 -2.84
C MET A 493 11.62 -10.84 -3.07
N SER A 494 12.87 -11.03 -2.61
CA SER A 494 13.58 -12.31 -2.78
C SER A 494 12.93 -13.44 -1.96
N SER A 495 12.43 -13.14 -0.76
CA SER A 495 11.66 -14.09 0.08
C SER A 495 10.43 -14.63 -0.65
N GLU A 496 9.60 -13.76 -1.22
CA GLU A 496 8.39 -14.12 -1.93
C GLU A 496 8.71 -14.93 -3.19
N LEU A 497 9.77 -14.56 -3.91
CA LEU A 497 10.27 -15.33 -5.06
C LEU A 497 10.76 -16.72 -4.65
N ASN A 498 11.45 -16.85 -3.51
CA ASN A 498 11.90 -18.14 -2.99
C ASN A 498 10.71 -19.03 -2.65
N VAL A 499 9.69 -18.51 -1.94
CA VAL A 499 8.45 -19.25 -1.62
C VAL A 499 7.79 -19.79 -2.90
N LEU A 500 7.68 -18.97 -3.94
CA LEU A 500 7.16 -19.41 -5.25
C LEU A 500 8.06 -20.44 -5.91
N GLY A 501 9.38 -20.24 -5.91
CA GLY A 501 10.36 -21.18 -6.48
C GLY A 501 10.23 -22.59 -5.87
N HIS A 502 10.08 -22.67 -4.55
CA HIS A 502 9.90 -23.94 -3.85
C HIS A 502 8.52 -24.57 -4.10
N ALA A 503 7.45 -23.77 -4.10
CA ALA A 503 6.13 -24.28 -4.45
C ALA A 503 6.11 -24.85 -5.87
N LEU A 504 6.77 -24.19 -6.82
CA LEU A 504 6.91 -24.69 -8.19
C LEU A 504 7.79 -25.95 -8.28
N SER A 505 8.88 -26.04 -7.50
CA SER A 505 9.72 -27.25 -7.43
C SER A 505 8.92 -28.46 -6.95
N ARG A 506 8.10 -28.30 -5.90
CA ARG A 506 7.23 -29.37 -5.40
C ARG A 506 6.20 -29.83 -6.42
N LEU A 507 5.69 -28.93 -7.28
CA LEU A 507 4.83 -29.32 -8.40
C LEU A 507 5.64 -30.09 -9.46
N ALA A 508 6.82 -29.58 -9.82
CA ALA A 508 7.69 -30.22 -10.82
C ALA A 508 8.09 -31.65 -10.44
N GLU A 509 8.39 -31.90 -9.16
CA GLU A 509 8.80 -33.20 -8.60
C GLU A 509 7.70 -34.28 -8.73
N ARG A 510 6.42 -33.88 -8.78
CA ARG A 510 5.27 -34.80 -8.86
C ARG A 510 5.05 -35.38 -10.25
N ASP A 511 5.63 -34.78 -11.30
CA ASP A 511 5.51 -35.28 -12.67
C ASP A 511 6.86 -35.75 -13.24
N ARG A 512 6.83 -36.83 -14.03
CA ARG A 512 8.05 -37.45 -14.58
C ARG A 512 8.72 -36.64 -15.69
N HIS A 513 8.00 -35.74 -16.34
CA HIS A 513 8.53 -34.91 -17.43
C HIS A 513 9.15 -33.61 -16.90
N SER A 514 8.78 -33.18 -15.68
CA SER A 514 9.31 -31.97 -15.04
C SER A 514 10.23 -32.20 -13.84
N ARG A 515 10.31 -33.42 -13.28
CA ARG A 515 11.07 -33.69 -12.03
C ARG A 515 12.56 -33.34 -12.05
N ASP A 516 13.18 -33.28 -13.21
CA ASP A 516 14.61 -32.95 -13.35
C ASP A 516 14.85 -31.43 -13.42
N PHE A 517 13.80 -30.60 -13.39
CA PHE A 517 13.97 -29.16 -13.30
C PHE A 517 14.48 -28.76 -11.93
N THR A 518 15.70 -28.20 -11.89
CA THR A 518 16.29 -27.72 -10.65
C THR A 518 15.53 -26.52 -10.09
N LEU A 519 15.52 -26.39 -8.76
CA LEU A 519 15.01 -25.20 -8.08
C LEU A 519 15.60 -23.90 -8.64
N ASN A 520 16.90 -23.88 -8.93
CA ASN A 520 17.57 -22.70 -9.48
C ASN A 520 17.03 -22.32 -10.87
N SER A 521 16.88 -23.31 -11.77
CA SER A 521 16.30 -23.05 -13.10
C SER A 521 14.84 -22.59 -13.02
N LEU A 522 14.05 -23.18 -12.12
CA LEU A 522 12.64 -22.80 -11.91
C LEU A 522 12.52 -21.38 -11.33
N THR A 523 13.32 -21.05 -10.32
CA THR A 523 13.35 -19.73 -9.69
C THR A 523 13.82 -18.66 -10.68
N HIS A 524 14.85 -18.96 -11.47
CA HIS A 524 15.31 -18.07 -12.53
C HIS A 524 14.21 -17.84 -13.60
N ALA A 525 13.57 -18.91 -14.08
CA ALA A 525 12.49 -18.80 -15.06
C ALA A 525 11.30 -17.99 -14.51
N LEU A 526 10.91 -18.22 -13.25
CA LEU A 526 9.86 -17.45 -12.58
C LEU A 526 10.22 -15.97 -12.50
N ARG A 527 11.44 -15.64 -12.06
CA ARG A 527 11.91 -14.26 -11.97
C ARG A 527 11.81 -13.54 -13.32
N GLU A 528 12.24 -14.20 -14.39
CA GLU A 528 12.18 -13.66 -15.75
C GLU A 528 10.73 -13.49 -16.25
N VAL A 529 9.85 -14.45 -15.99
CA VAL A 529 8.43 -14.37 -16.36
C VAL A 529 7.74 -13.24 -15.61
N ILE A 530 7.96 -13.09 -14.30
CA ILE A 530 7.40 -11.99 -13.50
C ILE A 530 7.92 -10.63 -14.00
N ALA A 531 9.21 -10.52 -14.32
CA ALA A 531 9.77 -9.28 -14.84
C ALA A 531 9.26 -8.93 -16.25
N CYS A 532 8.80 -9.91 -17.02
CA CYS A 532 8.20 -9.72 -18.34
C CYS A 532 6.67 -9.55 -18.30
N PHE A 533 6.04 -9.59 -17.13
CA PHE A 533 4.59 -9.51 -17.03
C PHE A 533 4.08 -8.12 -17.45
N PRO A 534 3.13 -8.04 -18.40
CA PRO A 534 2.70 -6.76 -19.00
C PRO A 534 1.67 -5.99 -18.16
N VAL A 535 1.02 -6.66 -17.22
CA VAL A 535 -0.02 -6.12 -16.32
C VAL A 535 0.42 -6.27 -14.86
N TYR A 536 -0.32 -5.69 -13.92
CA TYR A 536 -0.07 -5.87 -12.49
C TYR A 536 -0.24 -7.34 -12.09
N ARG A 537 -1.32 -7.99 -12.52
CA ARG A 537 -1.57 -9.41 -12.30
C ARG A 537 -2.63 -9.94 -13.25
N THR A 538 -2.73 -11.26 -13.33
CA THR A 538 -3.90 -11.97 -13.88
C THR A 538 -4.93 -12.27 -12.78
N TYR A 539 -6.12 -12.76 -13.20
CA TYR A 539 -7.22 -13.13 -12.32
C TYR A 539 -7.75 -14.54 -12.58
N ILE A 540 -6.83 -15.51 -12.64
CA ILE A 540 -7.11 -16.94 -12.77
C ILE A 540 -7.51 -17.50 -11.40
N ASP A 541 -8.69 -18.08 -11.32
CA ASP A 541 -9.35 -18.50 -10.06
C ASP A 541 -9.87 -19.95 -10.07
N GLY A 542 -9.74 -20.67 -11.19
CA GLY A 542 -10.19 -22.06 -11.33
C GLY A 542 -11.72 -22.26 -11.39
N ARG A 543 -12.53 -21.20 -11.31
CA ARG A 543 -14.00 -21.30 -11.39
C ARG A 543 -14.50 -21.41 -12.82
N SER A 544 -13.82 -20.73 -13.74
CA SER A 544 -14.11 -20.85 -15.16
C SER A 544 -13.44 -22.12 -15.72
N PRO A 545 -14.12 -22.88 -16.59
CA PRO A 545 -13.53 -24.07 -17.20
C PRO A 545 -12.31 -23.74 -18.07
N GLU A 546 -12.22 -22.51 -18.56
CA GLU A 546 -11.08 -22.01 -19.31
C GLU A 546 -10.54 -20.71 -18.73
N VAL A 547 -9.22 -20.54 -18.79
CA VAL A 547 -8.54 -19.26 -18.52
C VAL A 547 -8.99 -18.22 -19.56
N THR A 548 -9.34 -17.03 -19.08
CA THR A 548 -9.81 -15.93 -19.94
C THR A 548 -8.80 -15.60 -21.04
N LEU A 549 -9.29 -15.11 -22.19
CA LEU A 549 -8.41 -14.72 -23.31
C LEU A 549 -7.41 -13.63 -22.90
N GLN A 550 -7.81 -12.69 -22.03
CA GLN A 550 -6.95 -11.62 -21.54
C GLN A 550 -5.83 -12.17 -20.66
N ASP A 551 -6.15 -13.02 -19.68
CA ASP A 551 -5.14 -13.60 -18.78
C ASP A 551 -4.19 -14.54 -19.55
N ARG A 552 -4.74 -15.35 -20.47
CA ARG A 552 -3.95 -16.22 -21.34
C ARG A 552 -2.95 -15.42 -22.15
N ALA A 553 -3.39 -14.34 -22.81
CA ALA A 553 -2.51 -13.49 -23.60
C ALA A 553 -1.40 -12.87 -22.73
N CYS A 554 -1.71 -12.44 -21.51
CA CYS A 554 -0.70 -11.89 -20.59
C CYS A 554 0.39 -12.92 -20.25
N VAL A 555 -0.01 -14.15 -19.89
CA VAL A 555 0.92 -15.24 -19.57
C VAL A 555 1.77 -15.63 -20.78
N GLU A 556 1.14 -15.81 -21.95
CA GLU A 556 1.85 -16.21 -23.17
C GLU A 556 2.86 -15.14 -23.64
N VAL A 557 2.48 -13.86 -23.57
CA VAL A 557 3.37 -12.74 -23.89
C VAL A 557 4.54 -12.68 -22.91
N ALA A 558 4.29 -12.77 -21.61
CA ALA A 558 5.34 -12.73 -20.58
C ALA A 558 6.35 -13.87 -20.77
N VAL A 559 5.87 -15.09 -21.01
CA VAL A 559 6.71 -16.26 -21.25
C VAL A 559 7.49 -16.14 -22.56
N ALA A 560 6.88 -15.65 -23.64
CA ALA A 560 7.56 -15.45 -24.91
C ALA A 560 8.71 -14.43 -24.80
N PHE A 561 8.50 -13.32 -24.08
CA PHE A 561 9.57 -12.35 -23.81
C PHE A 561 10.65 -12.90 -22.89
N ALA A 562 10.28 -13.65 -21.86
CA ALA A 562 11.24 -14.31 -20.97
C ALA A 562 12.15 -15.28 -21.74
N LYS A 563 11.59 -16.11 -22.64
CA LYS A 563 12.37 -16.98 -23.54
C LYS A 563 13.33 -16.20 -24.44
N ARG A 564 12.85 -15.12 -25.08
CA ARG A 564 13.67 -14.30 -25.98
C ARG A 564 14.85 -13.63 -25.27
N ARG A 565 14.67 -13.23 -24.01
CA ARG A 565 15.72 -12.61 -23.19
C ARG A 565 16.75 -13.61 -22.67
N ASN A 566 16.41 -14.91 -22.64
CA ASN A 566 17.22 -15.95 -22.01
C ASN A 566 17.53 -17.12 -22.98
N PRO A 567 18.25 -16.88 -24.09
CA PRO A 567 18.49 -17.91 -25.12
C PRO A 567 19.37 -19.08 -24.67
N ALA A 568 20.12 -18.93 -23.56
CA ALA A 568 20.96 -19.98 -23.00
C ALA A 568 20.22 -20.90 -22.00
N THR A 569 19.00 -20.55 -21.61
CA THR A 569 18.19 -21.31 -20.65
C THR A 569 17.30 -22.31 -21.39
N ASN A 570 17.12 -23.51 -20.85
CA ASN A 570 16.26 -24.53 -21.47
C ASN A 570 14.81 -24.02 -21.59
N VAL A 571 14.31 -23.99 -22.81
CA VAL A 571 12.97 -23.49 -23.17
C VAL A 571 11.86 -24.28 -22.48
N SER A 572 12.07 -25.57 -22.19
CA SER A 572 11.07 -26.43 -21.54
C SER A 572 10.70 -25.97 -20.13
N VAL A 573 11.62 -25.31 -19.41
CA VAL A 573 11.35 -24.76 -18.07
C VAL A 573 10.34 -23.63 -18.15
N PHE A 574 10.46 -22.77 -19.17
CA PHE A 574 9.50 -21.69 -19.41
C PHE A 574 8.14 -22.21 -19.92
N ASP A 575 8.14 -23.28 -20.72
CA ASP A 575 6.90 -23.95 -21.12
C ASP A 575 6.18 -24.57 -19.93
N PHE A 576 6.92 -25.17 -19.00
CA PHE A 576 6.35 -25.68 -17.75
C PHE A 576 5.73 -24.56 -16.91
N VAL A 577 6.43 -23.43 -16.71
CA VAL A 577 5.86 -22.26 -16.01
C VAL A 577 4.58 -21.78 -16.70
N ARG A 578 4.57 -21.69 -18.04
CA ARG A 578 3.36 -21.32 -18.80
C ARG A 578 2.21 -22.28 -18.52
N ASP A 579 2.45 -23.57 -18.61
CA ASP A 579 1.40 -24.58 -18.49
C ASP A 579 0.86 -24.65 -17.05
N VAL A 580 1.74 -24.46 -16.06
CA VAL A 580 1.36 -24.25 -14.65
C VAL A 580 0.42 -23.03 -14.50
N LEU A 581 0.83 -21.87 -15.01
CA LEU A 581 0.06 -20.62 -14.93
C LEU A 581 -1.27 -20.67 -15.67
N LEU A 582 -1.37 -21.44 -16.75
CA LEU A 582 -2.59 -21.60 -17.56
C LEU A 582 -3.50 -22.73 -17.08
N LEU A 583 -3.25 -23.31 -15.90
CA LEU A 583 -3.99 -24.45 -15.37
C LEU A 583 -4.08 -25.63 -16.35
N ARG A 584 -3.00 -25.85 -17.13
CA ARG A 584 -2.87 -27.02 -18.00
C ARG A 584 -2.30 -28.16 -17.17
N TYR A 585 -3.16 -29.11 -16.84
CA TYR A 585 -2.81 -30.23 -15.98
C TYR A 585 -2.13 -31.37 -16.77
N PRO A 586 -1.13 -32.04 -16.18
CA PRO A 586 -0.68 -33.35 -16.65
C PRO A 586 -1.83 -34.36 -16.74
N GLU A 587 -1.75 -35.34 -17.64
CA GLU A 587 -2.80 -36.36 -17.82
C GLU A 587 -3.09 -37.16 -16.53
N ASN A 588 -2.09 -37.33 -15.68
CA ASN A 588 -2.15 -38.06 -14.41
C ASN A 588 -2.40 -37.16 -13.18
N ALA A 589 -2.78 -35.90 -13.36
CA ALA A 589 -3.01 -34.97 -12.26
C ALA A 589 -4.23 -35.35 -11.42
N ASP A 590 -3.99 -35.68 -10.16
CA ASP A 590 -5.03 -35.88 -9.14
C ASP A 590 -5.56 -34.53 -8.60
N GLU A 591 -6.58 -34.59 -7.76
CA GLU A 591 -7.20 -33.40 -7.17
C GLU A 591 -6.19 -32.60 -6.34
N ALA A 592 -5.35 -33.28 -5.56
CA ALA A 592 -4.33 -32.63 -4.73
C ALA A 592 -3.29 -31.87 -5.56
N TYR A 593 -2.94 -32.35 -6.76
CA TYR A 593 -2.08 -31.63 -7.69
C TYR A 593 -2.80 -30.41 -8.27
N ARG A 594 -4.08 -30.56 -8.67
CA ARG A 594 -4.89 -29.46 -9.21
C ARG A 594 -5.05 -28.33 -8.21
N GLU A 595 -5.37 -28.65 -6.96
CA GLU A 595 -5.47 -27.69 -5.86
C GLU A 595 -4.13 -27.00 -5.59
N ALA A 596 -3.03 -27.75 -5.54
CA ALA A 596 -1.70 -27.18 -5.34
C ALA A 596 -1.26 -26.26 -6.49
N GLN A 597 -1.59 -26.62 -7.74
CA GLN A 597 -1.33 -25.79 -8.91
C GLN A 597 -2.16 -24.51 -8.88
N LEU A 598 -3.46 -24.59 -8.55
CA LEU A 598 -4.32 -23.41 -8.43
C LEU A 598 -3.83 -22.47 -7.32
N ALA A 599 -3.49 -23.01 -6.15
CA ALA A 599 -2.94 -22.24 -5.05
C ALA A 599 -1.61 -21.56 -5.43
N PHE A 600 -0.75 -22.25 -6.19
CA PHE A 600 0.46 -21.66 -6.75
C PHE A 600 0.15 -20.48 -7.69
N VAL A 601 -0.80 -20.63 -8.62
CA VAL A 601 -1.20 -19.55 -9.53
C VAL A 601 -1.74 -18.36 -8.75
N GLN A 602 -2.58 -18.58 -7.75
CA GLN A 602 -3.13 -17.50 -6.93
C GLN A 602 -2.04 -16.77 -6.12
N LYS A 603 -1.08 -17.51 -5.54
CA LYS A 603 0.11 -16.92 -4.89
C LYS A 603 0.99 -16.14 -5.87
N PHE A 604 1.22 -16.67 -7.06
CA PHE A 604 1.97 -15.98 -8.12
C PHE A 604 1.33 -14.62 -8.44
N GLN A 605 0.01 -14.57 -8.56
CA GLN A 605 -0.74 -13.34 -8.84
C GLN A 605 -0.66 -12.30 -7.72
N GLN A 606 -0.48 -12.73 -6.45
CA GLN A 606 -0.24 -11.81 -5.33
C GLN A 606 1.17 -11.21 -5.33
N VAL A 607 2.13 -11.80 -6.06
CA VAL A 607 3.52 -11.32 -6.15
C VAL A 607 3.76 -10.44 -7.38
N THR A 608 3.07 -10.66 -8.50
CA THR A 608 3.30 -9.84 -9.71
C THR A 608 2.88 -8.38 -9.52
N ALA A 609 1.80 -8.12 -8.77
CA ALA A 609 1.29 -6.78 -8.51
C ALA A 609 2.28 -5.90 -7.73
N PRO A 610 2.80 -6.30 -6.56
CA PRO A 610 3.80 -5.52 -5.82
C PRO A 610 5.11 -5.33 -6.61
N VAL A 611 5.56 -6.35 -7.34
CA VAL A 611 6.75 -6.24 -8.21
C VAL A 611 6.53 -5.18 -9.29
N THR A 612 5.33 -5.10 -9.86
CA THR A 612 4.99 -4.09 -10.86
C THR A 612 4.91 -2.70 -10.25
N ALA A 613 4.23 -2.52 -9.10
CA ALA A 613 4.15 -1.25 -8.41
C ALA A 613 5.56 -0.71 -8.06
N LYS A 614 6.39 -1.52 -7.40
CA LYS A 614 7.73 -1.12 -6.97
C LYS A 614 8.72 -0.99 -8.12
N GLY A 615 8.63 -1.86 -9.13
CA GLY A 615 9.50 -1.87 -10.29
C GLY A 615 9.18 -0.76 -11.29
N VAL A 616 7.90 -0.43 -11.47
CA VAL A 616 7.47 0.60 -12.42
C VAL A 616 7.34 1.94 -11.72
N GLU A 617 6.39 2.07 -10.80
CA GLU A 617 6.01 3.36 -10.24
C GLU A 617 7.09 3.95 -9.32
N ASP A 618 7.71 3.11 -8.49
CA ASP A 618 8.70 3.57 -7.50
C ASP A 618 10.15 3.48 -8.02
N THR A 619 10.36 2.92 -9.22
CA THR A 619 11.71 2.78 -9.81
C THR A 619 11.79 3.29 -11.26
N ALA A 620 11.11 2.66 -12.22
CA ALA A 620 11.22 3.05 -13.63
C ALA A 620 10.74 4.49 -13.87
N CYS A 621 9.66 4.93 -13.22
CA CYS A 621 9.12 6.29 -13.28
C CYS A 621 10.06 7.36 -12.69
N TYR A 622 11.07 6.97 -11.91
CA TYR A 622 12.11 7.91 -11.43
C TYR A 622 13.40 7.84 -12.25
N ARG A 623 13.53 6.84 -13.14
CA ARG A 623 14.67 6.66 -14.05
C ARG A 623 14.37 7.20 -15.45
N TYR A 624 13.13 7.10 -15.94
CA TYR A 624 12.71 7.55 -17.27
C TYR A 624 12.23 9.02 -17.30
N ASN A 625 13.15 9.98 -17.25
CA ASN A 625 12.78 11.38 -17.01
C ASN A 625 12.51 12.23 -18.27
N ARG A 626 12.13 11.62 -19.40
CA ARG A 626 11.86 12.34 -20.67
C ARG A 626 10.88 13.51 -20.50
N LEU A 627 9.73 13.23 -19.89
CA LEU A 627 8.70 14.20 -19.52
C LEU A 627 7.98 13.67 -18.28
N VAL A 628 8.31 14.18 -17.09
CA VAL A 628 7.94 13.54 -15.81
C VAL A 628 6.47 13.74 -15.43
N SER A 629 5.69 14.52 -16.17
CA SER A 629 4.23 14.56 -16.03
C SER A 629 3.54 13.30 -16.55
N LEU A 630 4.23 12.49 -17.35
CA LEU A 630 3.75 11.16 -17.76
C LEU A 630 4.12 10.07 -16.74
N ASN A 631 4.99 10.38 -15.78
CA ASN A 631 5.50 9.46 -14.77
C ASN A 631 4.58 9.50 -13.53
N GLU A 632 3.42 8.88 -13.68
CA GLU A 632 2.38 8.78 -12.65
C GLU A 632 2.00 7.34 -12.35
N VAL A 633 1.24 7.17 -11.27
CA VAL A 633 0.54 5.91 -10.96
C VAL A 633 -0.36 5.53 -12.14
N GLY A 634 -0.19 4.32 -12.67
CA GLY A 634 -0.82 3.86 -13.91
C GLY A 634 -0.28 4.45 -15.22
N GLY A 635 0.73 5.32 -15.16
CA GLY A 635 1.34 5.92 -16.34
C GLY A 635 2.30 4.96 -17.07
N GLU A 636 2.31 5.04 -18.40
CA GLU A 636 3.29 4.39 -19.29
C GLU A 636 4.07 5.46 -20.08
N PRO A 637 5.18 6.00 -19.52
CA PRO A 637 5.91 7.13 -20.07
C PRO A 637 6.49 6.97 -21.48
N ASP A 638 6.55 5.74 -22.02
CA ASP A 638 6.89 5.50 -23.42
C ASP A 638 5.81 6.03 -24.37
N ARG A 639 4.55 6.09 -23.93
CA ARG A 639 3.45 6.71 -24.67
C ARG A 639 3.46 8.23 -24.47
N PHE A 640 3.94 8.96 -25.47
CA PHE A 640 4.06 10.43 -25.41
C PHE A 640 2.75 11.15 -25.77
N GLY A 641 1.75 11.06 -24.89
CA GLY A 641 0.44 11.69 -25.06
C GLY A 641 -0.57 10.88 -25.89
N ILE A 642 -1.75 11.45 -26.15
CA ILE A 642 -2.84 10.83 -26.92
C ILE A 642 -3.51 11.81 -27.88
N SER A 643 -4.29 11.30 -28.85
CA SER A 643 -5.14 12.11 -29.71
C SER A 643 -6.50 12.39 -29.05
N VAL A 644 -7.19 13.44 -29.52
CA VAL A 644 -8.57 13.77 -29.12
C VAL A 644 -9.54 12.62 -29.48
N GLU A 645 -9.35 11.98 -30.63
CA GLU A 645 -10.15 10.84 -31.06
C GLU A 645 -10.03 9.66 -30.09
N GLU A 646 -8.80 9.34 -29.69
CA GLU A 646 -8.53 8.30 -28.70
C GLU A 646 -9.19 8.62 -27.35
N PHE A 647 -9.11 9.88 -26.90
CA PHE A 647 -9.78 10.32 -25.68
C PHE A 647 -11.29 10.06 -25.74
N HIS A 648 -11.97 10.50 -26.82
CA HIS A 648 -13.40 10.29 -26.97
C HIS A 648 -13.78 8.81 -27.06
N ARG A 649 -12.99 7.99 -27.77
CA ARG A 649 -13.20 6.54 -27.86
C ARG A 649 -13.15 5.87 -26.47
N GLN A 650 -12.21 6.29 -25.63
CA GLN A 650 -12.08 5.75 -24.27
C GLN A 650 -13.19 6.26 -23.35
N CYS A 651 -13.62 7.52 -23.47
CA CYS A 651 -14.80 8.04 -22.75
C CYS A 651 -16.08 7.27 -23.10
N LEU A 652 -16.31 6.98 -24.39
CA LEU A 652 -17.46 6.18 -24.84
C LEU A 652 -17.42 4.76 -24.26
N SER A 653 -16.26 4.09 -24.31
CA SER A 653 -16.12 2.76 -23.71
C SER A 653 -16.32 2.77 -22.19
N ARG A 654 -15.97 3.87 -21.52
CA ARG A 654 -16.22 4.03 -20.08
C ARG A 654 -17.71 4.18 -19.80
N GLN A 655 -18.39 5.05 -20.56
CA GLN A 655 -19.84 5.26 -20.43
C GLN A 655 -20.63 3.94 -20.63
N GLU A 656 -20.19 3.10 -21.56
CA GLU A 656 -20.83 1.81 -21.83
C GLU A 656 -20.62 0.77 -20.72
N LYS A 657 -19.41 0.71 -20.14
CA LYS A 657 -19.00 -0.44 -19.29
C LYS A 657 -18.88 -0.12 -17.82
N TRP A 658 -18.42 1.08 -17.49
CA TRP A 658 -18.10 1.52 -16.12
C TRP A 658 -18.49 2.99 -15.92
N PRO A 659 -19.78 3.34 -16.12
CA PRO A 659 -20.24 4.73 -16.04
C PRO A 659 -20.07 5.33 -14.64
N ASP A 660 -20.10 4.49 -13.61
CA ASP A 660 -20.13 4.90 -12.20
C ASP A 660 -18.76 4.86 -11.51
N GLY A 661 -17.69 4.55 -12.24
CA GLY A 661 -16.32 4.64 -11.71
C GLY A 661 -15.88 6.09 -11.50
N LEU A 662 -14.86 6.33 -10.68
CA LEU A 662 -14.36 7.70 -10.45
C LEU A 662 -13.47 8.23 -11.58
N SER A 663 -13.58 9.53 -11.86
CA SER A 663 -12.68 10.26 -12.75
C SER A 663 -11.68 11.08 -11.92
N ALA A 664 -10.61 10.44 -11.46
CA ALA A 664 -9.61 11.12 -10.62
C ALA A 664 -8.61 11.94 -11.44
N THR A 665 -8.19 13.07 -10.89
CA THR A 665 -7.09 13.89 -11.39
C THR A 665 -5.98 14.04 -10.35
N SER A 666 -6.26 13.99 -9.06
CA SER A 666 -5.24 13.91 -8.00
C SER A 666 -5.69 12.95 -6.91
N THR A 667 -4.75 12.20 -6.34
CA THR A 667 -5.00 11.29 -5.21
C THR A 667 -3.94 11.51 -4.14
N HIS A 668 -4.04 10.77 -3.03
CA HIS A 668 -3.00 10.78 -2.00
C HIS A 668 -1.72 10.03 -2.44
N ASP A 669 -1.79 9.20 -3.51
CA ASP A 669 -0.65 8.41 -4.02
C ASP A 669 -0.11 8.91 -5.36
N THR A 670 -0.81 9.83 -6.04
CA THR A 670 -0.26 10.45 -7.25
C THR A 670 1.10 11.05 -6.95
N LYS A 671 2.08 10.78 -7.83
CA LYS A 671 3.46 11.21 -7.62
C LYS A 671 3.56 12.74 -7.63
N ARG A 672 2.64 13.42 -8.34
CA ARG A 672 2.49 14.88 -8.43
C ARG A 672 0.99 15.22 -8.41
N SER A 673 0.61 16.46 -8.06
CA SER A 673 -0.77 16.90 -8.24
C SER A 673 -1.07 17.28 -9.69
N GLU A 674 -2.35 17.35 -10.05
CA GLU A 674 -2.83 17.75 -11.38
C GLU A 674 -2.26 19.07 -11.87
N ASP A 675 -2.15 20.09 -11.02
CA ASP A 675 -1.58 21.39 -11.39
C ASP A 675 -0.09 21.31 -11.69
N VAL A 676 0.66 20.52 -10.90
CA VAL A 676 2.09 20.32 -11.11
C VAL A 676 2.31 19.63 -12.46
N ARG A 677 1.50 18.62 -12.79
CA ARG A 677 1.56 17.96 -14.10
C ARG A 677 1.15 18.86 -15.24
N SER A 678 0.07 19.63 -15.09
CA SER A 678 -0.42 20.59 -16.08
C SER A 678 0.67 21.57 -16.53
N ARG A 679 1.48 22.07 -15.59
CA ARG A 679 2.62 22.95 -15.94
C ARG A 679 3.75 22.23 -16.64
N ILE A 680 4.03 20.99 -16.25
CA ILE A 680 5.09 20.19 -16.87
C ILE A 680 4.67 19.75 -18.30
N HIS A 681 3.38 19.48 -18.55
CA HIS A 681 2.86 19.17 -19.89
C HIS A 681 3.22 20.25 -20.91
N VAL A 682 3.21 21.54 -20.53
CA VAL A 682 3.61 22.67 -21.39
C VAL A 682 5.04 22.52 -21.92
N LEU A 683 5.94 21.82 -21.22
CA LEU A 683 7.30 21.58 -21.71
C LEU A 683 7.32 20.79 -23.04
N SER A 684 6.27 20.00 -23.32
CA SER A 684 6.11 19.31 -24.60
C SER A 684 5.87 20.28 -25.77
N GLU A 685 5.29 21.45 -25.53
CA GLU A 685 5.03 22.48 -26.54
C GLU A 685 6.28 23.31 -26.87
N ILE A 686 7.25 23.39 -25.95
CA ILE A 686 8.44 24.26 -26.04
C ILE A 686 9.77 23.51 -25.81
N PRO A 687 10.04 22.40 -26.51
CA PRO A 687 11.20 21.55 -26.24
C PRO A 687 12.55 22.25 -26.49
N ARG A 688 12.61 23.23 -27.40
CA ARG A 688 13.84 23.98 -27.72
C ARG A 688 14.21 24.94 -26.60
N GLU A 689 13.24 25.69 -26.12
CA GLU A 689 13.35 26.63 -25.01
C GLU A 689 13.71 25.89 -23.73
N TRP A 690 13.04 24.76 -23.47
CA TRP A 690 13.32 23.88 -22.37
C TRP A 690 14.77 23.38 -22.39
N ARG A 691 15.25 22.84 -23.51
CA ARG A 691 16.64 22.41 -23.68
C ARG A 691 17.64 23.55 -23.41
N ALA A 692 17.36 24.74 -23.91
CA ALA A 692 18.20 25.92 -23.68
C ALA A 692 18.20 26.34 -22.20
N ALA A 693 17.05 26.25 -21.52
CA ALA A 693 16.91 26.56 -20.09
C ALA A 693 17.71 25.59 -19.22
N VAL A 694 17.52 24.29 -19.41
CA VAL A 694 18.27 23.22 -18.71
C VAL A 694 19.78 23.42 -18.88
N GLY A 695 20.25 23.67 -20.11
CA GLY A 695 21.67 23.91 -20.37
C GLY A 695 22.21 25.15 -19.66
N ARG A 696 21.41 26.22 -19.53
CA ARG A 696 21.80 27.41 -18.75
C ARG A 696 21.86 27.12 -17.25
N TRP A 697 20.83 26.48 -16.70
CA TRP A 697 20.75 26.18 -15.28
C TRP A 697 21.86 25.22 -14.84
N HIS A 698 22.17 24.21 -15.65
CA HIS A 698 23.31 23.32 -15.41
C HIS A 698 24.63 24.08 -15.27
N ARG A 699 24.92 25.02 -16.18
CA ARG A 699 26.14 25.84 -16.09
C ARG A 699 26.19 26.69 -14.83
N TRP A 700 25.04 27.21 -14.36
CA TRP A 700 24.97 28.00 -13.13
C TRP A 700 25.13 27.12 -11.89
N ASN A 701 24.55 25.93 -11.91
CA ASN A 701 24.48 25.04 -10.77
C ASN A 701 25.68 24.09 -10.64
N ARG A 702 26.55 23.99 -11.66
CA ARG A 702 27.74 23.12 -11.65
C ARG A 702 28.60 23.22 -10.39
N ARG A 703 28.68 24.40 -9.79
CA ARG A 703 29.48 24.68 -8.58
C ARG A 703 28.88 24.08 -7.30
N HIS A 704 27.63 23.66 -7.35
CA HIS A 704 26.88 23.06 -6.26
C HIS A 704 26.86 21.53 -6.33
N ALA A 705 27.35 20.94 -7.42
CA ALA A 705 27.52 19.50 -7.53
C ALA A 705 28.64 19.04 -6.59
N SER A 706 28.42 17.90 -5.93
CA SER A 706 29.38 17.25 -5.05
C SER A 706 29.66 15.83 -5.51
N GLU A 707 30.71 15.21 -5.00
CA GLU A 707 30.95 13.79 -5.23
C GLU A 707 30.35 12.97 -4.09
N VAL A 708 29.64 11.90 -4.44
CA VAL A 708 29.06 10.95 -3.52
C VAL A 708 29.26 9.54 -4.03
N ASP A 709 29.87 8.67 -3.21
CA ASP A 709 30.23 7.30 -3.56
C ASP A 709 31.00 7.21 -4.89
N GLY A 710 31.95 8.12 -5.09
CA GLY A 710 32.78 8.17 -6.30
C GLY A 710 32.05 8.71 -7.56
N ARG A 711 30.84 9.26 -7.43
CA ARG A 711 30.06 9.78 -8.58
C ARG A 711 29.57 11.21 -8.35
N PRO A 712 29.45 12.02 -9.43
CA PRO A 712 28.82 13.34 -9.34
C PRO A 712 27.37 13.22 -8.85
N ALA A 713 27.00 14.08 -7.90
CA ALA A 713 25.66 14.19 -7.33
C ALA A 713 25.23 15.68 -7.30
N PRO A 714 24.07 16.03 -7.90
CA PRO A 714 23.19 15.15 -8.66
C PRO A 714 23.86 14.69 -9.97
N ASP A 715 23.51 13.50 -10.46
CA ASP A 715 23.84 13.16 -11.84
C ASP A 715 22.94 13.91 -12.82
N ARG A 716 23.21 13.81 -14.13
CA ARG A 716 22.45 14.58 -15.12
C ARG A 716 20.99 14.16 -15.23
N ASN A 717 20.65 12.91 -14.91
CA ASN A 717 19.27 12.44 -14.95
C ASN A 717 18.50 12.96 -13.73
N ASP A 718 19.12 12.91 -12.55
CA ASP A 718 18.60 13.51 -11.31
C ASP A 718 18.38 15.02 -11.47
N GLU A 719 19.34 15.71 -12.09
CA GLU A 719 19.27 17.14 -12.36
C GLU A 719 18.12 17.49 -13.33
N TYR A 720 17.88 16.66 -14.34
CA TYR A 720 16.78 16.86 -15.28
C TYR A 720 15.39 16.66 -14.64
N LEU A 721 15.26 15.64 -13.79
CA LEU A 721 14.06 15.41 -12.95
C LEU A 721 13.83 16.60 -12.01
N LEU A 722 14.89 17.08 -11.36
CA LEU A 722 14.82 18.21 -10.46
C LEU A 722 14.29 19.47 -11.16
N TYR A 723 14.82 19.80 -12.35
CA TYR A 723 14.38 20.99 -13.07
C TYR A 723 12.91 20.93 -13.49
N GLN A 724 12.41 19.78 -13.94
CA GLN A 724 10.99 19.64 -14.26
C GLN A 724 10.12 19.76 -13.01
N THR A 725 10.55 19.16 -11.89
CA THR A 725 9.83 19.23 -10.62
C THR A 725 9.78 20.68 -10.10
N LEU A 726 10.88 21.42 -10.22
CA LEU A 726 10.92 22.85 -9.87
C LEU A 726 9.96 23.66 -10.73
N VAL A 727 9.93 23.45 -12.06
CA VAL A 727 8.98 24.14 -12.95
C VAL A 727 7.54 23.83 -12.58
N GLY A 728 7.22 22.57 -12.31
CA GLY A 728 5.86 22.16 -11.94
C GLY A 728 5.39 22.72 -10.59
N ALA A 729 6.28 22.72 -9.59
CA ALA A 729 5.92 23.11 -8.22
C ALA A 729 6.15 24.60 -7.89
N TRP A 730 6.76 25.38 -8.79
CA TRP A 730 7.16 26.76 -8.51
C TRP A 730 5.96 27.64 -8.13
N PRO A 731 6.03 28.47 -7.08
CA PRO A 731 4.92 29.38 -6.74
C PRO A 731 4.69 30.44 -7.82
N LEU A 732 3.40 30.72 -8.13
CA LEU A 732 3.02 31.73 -9.15
C LEU A 732 3.37 33.16 -8.73
N GLY A 733 3.46 33.42 -7.42
CA GLY A 733 3.78 34.71 -6.83
C GLY A 733 5.23 34.85 -6.38
N PRO A 734 5.70 36.09 -6.11
CA PRO A 734 6.99 36.28 -5.45
C PRO A 734 6.95 35.66 -4.06
N MET A 735 7.98 34.88 -3.72
CA MET A 735 8.11 34.29 -2.39
C MET A 735 8.82 35.22 -1.42
N GLY A 736 8.24 35.39 -0.22
CA GLY A 736 8.93 35.88 0.97
C GLY A 736 10.02 34.91 1.46
N GLN A 737 10.81 35.33 2.45
CA GLN A 737 11.93 34.51 2.94
C GLN A 737 11.46 33.20 3.60
N GLU A 738 10.36 33.25 4.36
CA GLU A 738 9.76 32.07 5.00
C GLU A 738 9.16 31.10 3.97
N GLU A 739 8.49 31.61 2.94
CA GLU A 739 7.95 30.80 1.85
C GLU A 739 9.05 30.11 1.05
N VAL A 740 10.18 30.80 0.81
CA VAL A 740 11.37 30.16 0.21
C VAL A 740 11.90 29.05 1.10
N ALA A 741 11.98 29.27 2.42
CA ALA A 741 12.45 28.26 3.36
C ALA A 741 11.52 27.04 3.39
N ALA A 742 10.20 27.26 3.45
CA ALA A 742 9.18 26.22 3.41
C ALA A 742 9.18 25.46 2.08
N PHE A 743 9.25 26.17 0.95
CA PHE A 743 9.37 25.56 -0.38
C PHE A 743 10.64 24.72 -0.48
N THR A 744 11.78 25.25 -0.04
CA THR A 744 13.05 24.55 -0.04
C THR A 744 13.02 23.32 0.87
N ALA A 745 12.40 23.41 2.05
CA ALA A 745 12.22 22.28 2.94
C ALA A 745 11.31 21.20 2.34
N ARG A 746 10.25 21.59 1.62
CA ARG A 746 9.36 20.67 0.88
C ARG A 746 10.05 20.01 -0.31
N MET A 747 10.92 20.74 -1.00
CA MET A 747 11.68 20.26 -2.15
C MET A 747 12.93 19.46 -1.74
N ALA A 748 13.44 19.69 -0.54
CA ALA A 748 14.51 18.86 0.02
C ALA A 748 13.98 17.43 0.17
N PRO A 749 14.79 16.41 -0.17
CA PRO A 749 14.46 15.05 0.17
C PRO A 749 14.27 15.01 1.69
N ARG A 750 13.12 14.49 2.15
CA ARG A 750 12.85 14.31 3.58
C ARG A 750 14.01 13.51 4.19
N THR A 751 14.87 14.21 4.93
CA THR A 751 15.80 13.63 5.90
C THR A 751 15.03 13.45 7.19
N GLY A 752 14.00 12.61 7.13
CA GLY A 752 13.32 12.18 8.35
C GLY A 752 14.27 11.30 9.16
N PRO A 753 14.14 11.26 10.50
CA PRO A 753 14.58 10.09 11.24
C PRO A 753 13.95 8.85 10.60
N ARG A 754 14.60 7.69 10.71
CA ARG A 754 13.97 6.40 10.42
C ARG A 754 12.72 6.30 11.31
N THR A 755 11.58 6.75 10.81
CA THR A 755 10.28 6.64 11.44
C THR A 755 9.38 6.01 10.40
N SER A 756 9.11 4.71 10.57
CA SER A 756 7.78 4.10 10.69
C SER A 756 6.66 4.44 9.68
N SER A 757 6.83 5.36 8.74
CA SER A 757 6.01 5.52 7.53
C SER A 757 6.74 4.81 6.40
N GLY A 758 6.46 3.51 6.27
CA GLY A 758 7.24 2.51 5.54
C GLY A 758 7.28 2.62 4.01
N VAL A 759 7.61 3.76 3.42
CA VAL A 759 8.12 3.74 2.04
C VAL A 759 9.57 3.24 2.09
N SER A 760 9.72 1.93 2.00
CA SER A 760 10.94 1.24 1.61
C SER A 760 11.61 1.97 0.43
N GLU A 761 12.87 2.34 0.62
CA GLU A 761 13.67 2.92 -0.46
C GLU A 761 13.94 1.87 -1.55
N PRO A 762 13.89 2.25 -2.83
CA PRO A 762 14.25 1.34 -3.90
C PRO A 762 15.71 0.89 -3.71
N PRO A 763 15.96 -0.42 -3.75
CA PRO A 763 17.29 -0.94 -3.51
C PRO A 763 18.25 -0.50 -4.61
N ARG A 764 19.36 0.14 -4.23
CA ARG A 764 20.42 0.70 -5.09
C ARG A 764 20.17 2.03 -5.80
N VAL A 765 19.24 2.88 -5.34
CA VAL A 765 19.44 4.33 -5.51
C VAL A 765 20.07 4.83 -4.21
N PRO A 766 21.41 5.04 -4.16
CA PRO A 766 22.04 5.50 -2.92
C PRO A 766 21.42 6.83 -2.51
N ARG A 767 20.75 6.86 -1.35
CA ARG A 767 20.22 8.07 -0.70
C ARG A 767 21.25 9.19 -0.63
N SER A 768 22.52 8.80 -0.58
CA SER A 768 23.70 9.67 -0.60
C SER A 768 23.69 10.65 -1.79
N ARG A 769 23.16 10.27 -2.97
CA ARG A 769 23.14 11.14 -4.17
C ARG A 769 22.06 12.22 -4.17
N VAL A 770 20.92 11.98 -3.54
CA VAL A 770 19.81 12.96 -3.51
C VAL A 770 19.89 13.85 -2.25
N THR A 771 20.34 13.30 -1.12
CA THR A 771 20.32 14.00 0.19
C THR A 771 21.28 15.19 0.32
N ARG A 772 22.41 15.24 -0.42
CA ARG A 772 23.36 16.37 -0.30
C ARG A 772 23.16 17.52 -1.29
N VAL A 773 22.44 17.31 -2.39
CA VAL A 773 22.15 18.33 -3.43
C VAL A 773 21.51 19.59 -2.84
N TRP A 774 20.75 19.42 -1.75
CA TRP A 774 19.95 20.49 -1.15
C TRP A 774 20.64 21.22 0.01
N SER A 775 21.78 20.72 0.49
CA SER A 775 22.59 21.42 1.50
C SER A 775 23.24 22.71 0.96
N CYS A 776 23.31 22.87 -0.37
CA CYS A 776 23.76 24.09 -1.03
C CYS A 776 22.73 25.25 -1.00
N SER A 777 21.48 25.01 -0.58
CA SER A 777 20.48 26.06 -0.41
C SER A 777 20.69 26.91 0.87
N ARG A 778 21.52 26.44 1.82
CA ARG A 778 21.85 27.22 3.02
C ARG A 778 22.73 28.45 2.73
N SER A 779 23.32 28.57 1.53
CA SER A 779 24.18 29.72 1.16
C SER A 779 23.62 30.64 0.08
N THR A 780 22.39 30.43 -0.42
CA THR A 780 21.81 31.25 -1.49
C THR A 780 21.14 32.54 -0.97
N ASN A 781 21.93 33.38 -0.29
CA ASN A 781 21.57 34.77 -0.03
C ASN A 781 22.00 35.71 -1.17
N SER A 782 21.76 35.34 -2.44
CA SER A 782 22.08 36.22 -3.58
C SER A 782 20.80 36.66 -4.30
N ARG A 783 20.58 37.99 -4.38
CA ARG A 783 19.47 38.66 -5.07
C ARG A 783 19.33 38.33 -6.57
N CYS A 784 20.31 37.67 -7.18
CA CYS A 784 20.41 37.50 -8.63
C CYS A 784 19.62 36.29 -9.20
N SER A 785 19.38 35.23 -8.41
CA SER A 785 18.63 34.04 -8.82
C SER A 785 17.10 34.23 -8.74
N ARG A 786 16.62 35.07 -7.82
CA ARG A 786 15.18 35.33 -7.57
C ARG A 786 14.46 36.04 -8.72
N LEU A 787 15.17 36.90 -9.47
CA LEU A 787 14.57 37.74 -10.51
C LEU A 787 14.46 37.07 -11.89
N ARG A 788 15.06 35.89 -12.11
CA ARG A 788 15.27 35.33 -13.48
C ARG A 788 14.65 33.96 -13.74
N LEU A 789 14.25 33.21 -12.70
CA LEU A 789 13.32 32.09 -12.85
C LEU A 789 11.89 32.62 -13.12
N ALA A 790 11.51 33.71 -12.45
CA ALA A 790 10.21 34.37 -12.60
C ALA A 790 9.92 34.89 -14.03
N SER A 791 10.94 35.23 -14.84
CA SER A 791 10.74 35.73 -16.21
C SER A 791 10.38 34.64 -17.22
N SER A 792 10.83 33.40 -17.01
CA SER A 792 10.43 32.24 -17.82
C SER A 792 9.06 31.70 -17.39
N ASP A 793 8.79 31.77 -16.08
CA ASP A 793 7.55 31.25 -15.48
C ASP A 793 6.32 32.10 -15.83
N ARG A 794 6.46 33.43 -15.95
CA ARG A 794 5.36 34.30 -16.40
C ARG A 794 4.84 33.97 -17.81
N ARG A 795 5.66 33.38 -18.70
CA ARG A 795 5.19 32.88 -20.00
C ARG A 795 4.48 31.53 -19.87
N MET A 796 4.94 30.66 -18.98
CA MET A 796 4.32 29.34 -18.74
C MET A 796 2.97 29.44 -18.03
N ALA A 797 2.86 30.31 -17.00
CA ALA A 797 1.61 30.59 -16.30
C ALA A 797 0.57 31.28 -17.20
N GLY A 798 1.02 32.13 -18.14
CA GLY A 798 0.15 32.80 -19.12
C GLY A 798 -0.49 31.83 -20.11
N VAL A 799 0.25 30.83 -20.61
CA VAL A 799 -0.27 29.81 -21.54
C VAL A 799 -1.21 28.82 -20.83
N ALA A 800 -0.88 28.42 -19.60
CA ALA A 800 -1.72 27.52 -18.80
C ALA A 800 -3.07 28.16 -18.39
N SER A 801 -3.11 29.47 -18.15
CA SER A 801 -4.32 30.18 -17.71
C SER A 801 -5.17 30.76 -18.86
N SER A 802 -4.62 30.97 -20.06
CA SER A 802 -5.31 31.68 -21.14
C SER A 802 -6.26 30.83 -22.01
N ARG A 803 -6.52 29.56 -21.67
CA ARG A 803 -7.35 28.65 -22.48
C ARG A 803 -8.69 28.24 -21.83
N SER A 804 -9.17 28.96 -20.81
CA SER A 804 -10.58 28.89 -20.39
C SER A 804 -11.46 29.64 -21.41
N PRO A 805 -12.42 29.00 -22.10
CA PRO A 805 -13.30 29.70 -23.02
C PRO A 805 -14.45 30.35 -22.24
N GLY A 806 -14.42 31.68 -22.13
CA GLY A 806 -15.63 32.46 -21.82
C GLY A 806 -15.50 33.46 -20.67
N ALA A 807 -14.83 34.59 -20.91
CA ALA A 807 -15.19 35.88 -20.30
C ALA A 807 -14.53 37.01 -21.09
N ARG A 808 -15.25 37.56 -22.08
CA ARG A 808 -14.93 38.87 -22.66
C ARG A 808 -15.59 39.95 -21.79
N ARG A 809 -14.87 41.09 -21.63
CA ARG A 809 -15.26 42.40 -21.02
C ARG A 809 -15.03 42.44 -19.50
N THR A 810 -14.32 43.39 -18.87
CA THR A 810 -14.03 44.81 -19.19
C THR A 810 -13.00 45.42 -18.19
N PHE A 811 -12.19 46.41 -18.64
CA PHE A 811 -11.37 47.41 -17.90
C PHE A 811 -10.05 46.96 -17.21
N VAL A 812 -8.89 47.65 -17.24
CA VAL A 812 -8.28 48.84 -17.91
C VAL A 812 -6.74 48.76 -17.68
N PRO A 813 -5.87 49.48 -18.42
CA PRO A 813 -4.50 49.07 -18.74
C PRO A 813 -3.41 49.78 -17.93
N THR A 814 -2.32 49.06 -17.65
CA THR A 814 -0.96 49.63 -17.49
C THR A 814 0.00 48.45 -17.40
N TRP A 815 1.08 48.44 -18.19
CA TRP A 815 2.44 47.97 -17.82
C TRP A 815 3.33 47.98 -19.08
N THR A 816 3.57 49.16 -19.62
CA THR A 816 4.72 49.49 -20.48
C THR A 816 5.55 50.53 -19.74
N ALA A 817 6.40 50.08 -18.83
CA ALA A 817 7.59 50.81 -18.37
C ALA A 817 8.37 49.93 -17.40
N VAL A 818 9.61 49.61 -17.76
CA VAL A 818 10.84 49.48 -16.96
C VAL A 818 11.75 48.48 -17.67
N LEU A 819 12.22 48.89 -18.84
CA LEU A 819 13.45 48.42 -19.45
C LEU A 819 14.17 49.67 -19.98
N SER A 820 15.01 50.27 -19.15
CA SER A 820 16.34 50.79 -19.53
C SER A 820 16.87 51.75 -18.47
N SER A 821 17.88 51.29 -17.73
CA SER A 821 18.85 52.18 -17.12
C SER A 821 20.23 51.60 -17.39
N ARG A 822 20.79 51.94 -18.56
CA ARG A 822 22.23 51.95 -18.77
C ARG A 822 22.63 53.36 -19.14
N SER A 823 23.37 53.97 -18.22
CA SER A 823 24.05 55.24 -18.35
C SER A 823 25.13 55.17 -19.42
N VAL A 824 24.95 55.91 -20.51
CA VAL A 824 26.04 56.49 -21.31
C VAL A 824 25.57 57.87 -21.77
N ARG A 825 26.26 58.94 -21.38
CA ARG A 825 26.16 60.31 -21.94
C ARG A 825 27.34 60.53 -22.92
N PRO A 826 27.39 61.60 -23.73
CA PRO A 826 26.40 62.07 -24.71
C PRO A 826 27.08 62.48 -26.06
N ARG A 827 26.32 62.58 -27.17
CA ARG A 827 26.62 63.56 -28.26
C ARG A 827 25.31 64.06 -28.90
N PHE A 828 25.35 65.32 -29.30
CA PHE A 828 24.27 66.27 -29.61
C PHE A 828 23.60 66.13 -31.00
N SER A 829 22.46 66.85 -31.11
CA SER A 829 21.80 67.52 -32.27
C SER A 829 20.57 66.80 -32.84
N SER A 830 19.34 67.19 -32.45
CA SER A 830 18.47 68.25 -33.03
C SER A 830 17.96 67.96 -34.46
N ASP A 831 16.67 67.59 -34.57
CA ASP A 831 15.63 68.27 -35.37
C ASP A 831 14.52 67.34 -35.93
N ARG A 832 13.30 67.53 -35.39
CA ARG A 832 11.99 67.79 -36.08
C ARG A 832 11.40 66.75 -37.09
N PRO A 833 10.09 66.84 -37.44
CA PRO A 833 9.11 65.81 -37.05
C PRO A 833 8.38 65.07 -38.21
N SER A 834 7.58 64.07 -37.82
CA SER A 834 6.52 63.37 -38.57
C SER A 834 5.55 64.33 -39.29
N PRO A 835 4.83 63.91 -40.37
CA PRO A 835 3.56 63.18 -40.21
C PRO A 835 3.28 62.12 -41.30
N TYR A 836 2.37 61.17 -41.05
CA TYR A 836 1.17 60.95 -41.89
C TYR A 836 0.29 59.83 -41.31
N GLU A 837 -0.92 60.23 -40.93
CA GLU A 837 -2.08 59.40 -40.60
C GLU A 837 -2.76 58.85 -41.87
N GLY A 838 -3.53 57.76 -41.72
CA GLY A 838 -4.87 57.73 -42.30
C GLY A 838 -5.31 56.48 -43.08
N ALA A 839 -6.56 56.08 -42.80
CA ALA A 839 -7.46 55.12 -43.47
C ALA A 839 -7.27 53.63 -43.10
N VAL A 840 -8.13 52.97 -42.28
CA VAL A 840 -9.60 52.77 -42.31
C VAL A 840 -10.10 52.10 -43.59
N SER A 841 -10.45 50.80 -43.51
CA SER A 841 -11.73 50.23 -43.97
C SER A 841 -11.66 48.70 -44.18
N LYS A 842 -12.57 48.00 -43.47
CA LYS A 842 -13.05 46.61 -43.58
C LYS A 842 -12.26 45.50 -42.89
#